data_AF-A0A964Q3D0-F1
#
_entry.id   AF-A0A964Q3D0-F1
#
_cell.length_a   1.000
_cell.length_b   1.000
_cell.length_c   1.000
_cell.angle_alpha   90.00
_cell.angle_beta   90.00
_cell.angle_gamma   90.00
#
_symmetry.space_group_name_H-M   'P 1'
#
loop_
_entity.id
_entity.type
_entity.pdbx_description
1 polymer ?
#
loop_
_entity_poly.entity_id
_entity_poly.type
_entity_poly.pdbx_seq_one_letter_code
_entity_poly.pdbx_strand_id
1 'polypeptide(L)'
;MSETPVNGESESPRGKRWLWPAVIGGGLLAALILFLGFSGPSGKTPGVDPGANLPQDDQSLKTAQDILSSDNDLVTCKNVLQQMNSHLATHPEEKPGELPANLKAMFKNIGFKDPHFNEVDSPTFTLLDGHYLEERLMLREVARFLEPPVLGARAARPTIAAISTTAFSWTVRQIRQTQREPERAPPAYALRRGWGSAFERCLVFFSLLDQFFPPGAGGDPPAACMIFLKTANPNLARFWVAVVNEAGNDLYLFDPMLGLPLPGGQDGKPLLLTELRADPKKLRLLDAKDNPYDVQPENLSPMTLIMAPSISSFAPRMKLLEEKYLPAGRKARLYVPFEVMKEKLEKAARPALGPSTRVELFPPAVEILLAFHPQEEGGLAAPQRYQKFQVELIPQTAVPPQLARAPNEHILQQVGNLLSRPFIDSVLGGKLPRDLMIHARYAKAVPDLVREGDELRGQLRAAENDPALGNRVNLWLARAGQEYQNLEKVLNNADSSLEEREIATQRIFSLWKDGDADLKLLIAGAIGRPRGDQIAWMLALCKHELALQQERRFLSESATPGTQAVQDRLNKWKDAESSWRRYLEEFPTGAGSANAQVLRGQALVALGENAAAEALWRDLSRPMHPQEKCARLFLANTLKK
;
A
#
# COMPACT_ATOMS: atom_id res chain seq x y z
N MET A 1 -38.45 -36.85 -16.38
CA MET A 1 -37.76 -37.15 -17.66
C MET A 1 -37.10 -35.86 -18.13
N SER A 2 -35.86 -35.98 -18.61
CA SER A 2 -34.85 -34.95 -18.92
C SER A 2 -34.21 -34.23 -17.71
N GLU A 3 -33.38 -34.97 -16.98
CA GLU A 3 -32.34 -34.42 -16.09
C GLU A 3 -31.15 -33.94 -16.95
N THR A 4 -30.77 -32.69 -16.77
CA THR A 4 -29.52 -32.11 -17.29
C THR A 4 -28.34 -32.51 -16.39
N PRO A 5 -27.17 -32.90 -16.93
CA PRO A 5 -26.04 -33.31 -16.12
C PRO A 5 -25.35 -32.09 -15.48
N VAL A 6 -25.10 -32.22 -14.18
CA VAL A 6 -24.21 -31.33 -13.41
C VAL A 6 -22.78 -31.59 -13.91
N ASN A 7 -22.20 -30.58 -14.55
CA ASN A 7 -20.80 -30.63 -14.99
C ASN A 7 -19.86 -30.76 -13.78
N GLY A 8 -18.92 -31.71 -13.91
CA GLY A 8 -17.98 -32.09 -12.88
C GLY A 8 -17.07 -30.95 -12.43
N GLU A 9 -16.95 -30.82 -11.12
CA GLU A 9 -15.83 -30.17 -10.47
C GLU A 9 -14.54 -30.88 -10.88
N SER A 10 -13.65 -30.15 -11.55
CA SER A 10 -12.31 -30.63 -11.83
C SER A 10 -11.58 -30.85 -10.50
N GLU A 11 -11.30 -32.11 -10.16
CA GLU A 11 -10.39 -32.45 -9.08
C GLU A 11 -9.05 -31.73 -9.30
N SER A 12 -8.75 -30.76 -8.43
CA SER A 12 -7.44 -30.10 -8.41
C SER A 12 -6.38 -31.15 -8.06
N PRO A 13 -5.22 -31.19 -8.75
CA PRO A 13 -4.19 -32.18 -8.48
C PRO A 13 -3.62 -31.98 -7.08
N ARG A 14 -4.01 -32.87 -6.15
CA ARG A 14 -3.38 -33.05 -4.84
C ARG A 14 -1.96 -33.57 -5.07
N GLY A 15 -0.96 -32.69 -4.97
CA GLY A 15 0.45 -33.12 -5.01
C GLY A 15 1.46 -32.10 -5.53
N LYS A 16 1.44 -30.85 -5.06
CA LYS A 16 2.60 -29.94 -5.16
C LYS A 16 2.91 -29.38 -3.78
N ARG A 17 3.91 -29.96 -3.11
CA ARG A 17 4.54 -29.39 -1.92
C ARG A 17 4.96 -27.95 -2.25
N TRP A 18 4.47 -27.00 -1.46
CA TRP A 18 4.79 -25.57 -1.56
C TRP A 18 6.28 -25.35 -1.23
N LEU A 19 7.12 -25.17 -2.26
CA LEU A 19 8.59 -24.98 -2.18
C LEU A 19 9.03 -23.57 -1.75
N TRP A 20 8.11 -22.61 -1.61
CA TRP A 20 8.44 -21.20 -1.42
C TRP A 20 8.91 -20.74 -0.03
N PRO A 21 8.47 -21.32 1.11
CA PRO A 21 8.92 -20.86 2.44
C PRO A 21 10.44 -21.03 2.65
N ALA A 22 11.02 -22.08 2.07
CA ALA A 22 12.45 -22.40 2.13
C ALA A 22 13.32 -21.41 1.32
N VAL A 23 12.85 -21.01 0.13
CA VAL A 23 13.61 -20.19 -0.83
C VAL A 23 13.91 -18.78 -0.31
N ILE A 24 13.04 -18.21 0.52
CA ILE A 24 13.19 -16.83 1.02
C ILE A 24 13.71 -16.80 2.47
N GLY A 25 13.51 -17.87 3.24
CA GLY A 25 13.85 -17.91 4.67
C GLY A 25 15.35 -17.87 4.95
N GLY A 26 16.17 -18.49 4.10
CA GLY A 26 17.63 -18.54 4.27
C GLY A 26 18.38 -17.30 3.75
N GLY A 27 17.80 -16.52 2.83
CA GLY A 27 18.50 -15.41 2.16
C GLY A 27 18.67 -14.16 3.02
N LEU A 28 17.71 -13.89 3.91
CA LEU A 28 17.67 -12.67 4.71
C LEU A 28 18.65 -12.68 5.90
N LEU A 29 18.96 -13.85 6.47
CA LEU A 29 19.93 -13.95 7.56
C LEU A 29 21.36 -13.61 7.09
N ALA A 30 21.70 -13.91 5.83
CA ALA A 30 23.01 -13.61 5.25
C ALA A 30 23.12 -12.16 4.73
N ALA A 31 22.02 -11.57 4.24
CA ALA A 31 22.00 -10.18 3.79
C ALA A 31 22.12 -9.18 4.97
N LEU A 32 21.63 -9.55 6.17
CA LEU A 32 21.77 -8.73 7.38
C LEU A 32 23.23 -8.64 7.89
N ILE A 33 24.06 -9.66 7.62
CA ILE A 33 25.46 -9.72 8.09
C ILE A 33 26.41 -8.95 7.14
N LEU A 34 26.06 -8.81 5.86
CA LEU A 34 26.91 -8.10 4.88
C LEU A 34 26.64 -6.59 4.76
N PHE A 35 25.58 -6.06 5.38
CA PHE A 35 25.27 -4.62 5.36
C PHE A 35 25.99 -3.80 6.46
N LEU A 36 26.77 -4.45 7.33
CA LEU A 36 27.54 -3.81 8.41
C LEU A 36 28.98 -3.43 8.03
N GLY A 37 29.37 -3.52 6.75
CA GLY A 37 30.69 -3.11 6.28
C GLY A 37 30.60 -2.14 5.11
N PHE A 38 31.24 -0.96 5.23
CA PHE A 38 31.40 0.11 4.24
C PHE A 38 30.36 1.24 4.23
N SER A 39 30.37 2.02 5.31
CA SER A 39 30.06 3.46 5.27
C SER A 39 31.37 4.23 5.51
N GLY A 40 32.04 4.67 4.43
CA GLY A 40 33.21 5.54 4.53
C GLY A 40 32.79 7.00 4.80
N PRO A 41 33.58 7.78 5.58
CA PRO A 41 33.22 9.15 5.88
C PRO A 41 33.49 10.06 4.67
N SER A 42 32.42 10.65 4.12
CA SER A 42 32.50 11.74 3.14
C SER A 42 32.79 13.05 3.88
N GLY A 43 34.07 13.47 3.90
CA GLY A 43 34.48 14.77 4.43
C GLY A 43 33.95 15.92 3.57
N LYS A 44 33.04 16.72 4.12
CA LYS A 44 32.79 18.10 3.68
C LYS A 44 33.47 19.06 4.66
N THR A 45 34.16 20.05 4.11
CA THR A 45 34.83 21.14 4.83
C THR A 45 33.86 21.97 5.67
N PRO A 46 34.24 22.40 6.89
CA PRO A 46 33.36 23.14 7.77
C PRO A 46 33.23 24.60 7.30
N GLY A 47 32.01 25.00 6.93
CA GLY A 47 31.59 26.39 6.94
C GLY A 47 31.25 26.80 8.36
N VAL A 48 31.72 27.97 8.80
CA VAL A 48 31.48 28.52 10.13
C VAL A 48 29.98 28.83 10.29
N ASP A 49 29.32 28.13 11.21
CA ASP A 49 27.89 28.26 11.51
C ASP A 49 27.69 29.11 12.79
N PRO A 50 26.68 30.01 12.87
CA PRO A 50 26.49 30.92 14.01
C PRO A 50 25.95 30.26 15.30
N GLY A 51 25.98 28.92 15.41
CA GLY A 51 25.29 28.14 16.45
C GLY A 51 26.13 27.73 17.67
N ALA A 52 27.35 28.25 17.83
CA ALA A 52 28.37 27.69 18.73
C ALA A 52 28.11 27.77 20.26
N ASN A 53 26.89 28.05 20.72
CA ASN A 53 26.57 28.22 22.15
C ASN A 53 25.40 27.35 22.67
N LEU A 54 24.90 26.36 21.91
CA LEU A 54 23.92 25.40 22.44
C LEU A 54 24.62 24.23 23.15
N PRO A 55 24.04 23.70 24.25
CA PRO A 55 24.40 22.39 24.79
C PRO A 55 24.45 21.32 23.69
N GLN A 56 25.38 20.36 23.81
CA GLN A 56 25.67 19.37 22.77
C GLN A 56 24.45 18.50 22.41
N ASP A 57 23.53 18.29 23.34
CA ASP A 57 22.27 17.56 23.19
C ASP A 57 21.18 18.39 22.46
N ASP A 58 21.03 19.67 22.75
CA ASP A 58 20.14 20.58 21.99
C ASP A 58 20.54 20.65 20.50
N GLN A 59 21.85 20.63 20.23
CA GLN A 59 22.36 20.58 18.87
C GLN A 59 22.02 19.27 18.15
N SER A 60 21.96 18.15 18.90
CA SER A 60 21.59 16.84 18.35
C SER A 60 20.10 16.79 17.95
N LEU A 61 19.22 17.35 18.78
CA LEU A 61 17.79 17.44 18.47
C LEU A 61 17.53 18.30 17.24
N LYS A 62 18.20 19.47 17.15
CA LYS A 62 18.10 20.34 15.97
C LYS A 62 18.60 19.64 14.71
N THR A 63 19.71 18.92 14.79
CA THR A 63 20.24 18.11 13.68
C THR A 63 19.22 17.07 13.22
N ALA A 64 18.57 16.37 14.16
CA ALA A 64 17.53 15.40 13.87
C ALA A 64 16.33 16.04 13.13
N GLN A 65 15.92 17.25 13.54
CA GLN A 65 14.85 18.02 12.89
C GLN A 65 15.23 18.50 11.49
N ASP A 66 16.48 18.92 11.28
CA ASP A 66 17.00 19.34 9.98
C ASP A 66 17.04 18.15 9.00
N ILE A 67 17.48 16.98 9.47
CA ILE A 67 17.46 15.73 8.70
C ILE A 67 16.02 15.40 8.27
N LEU A 68 15.07 15.37 9.21
CA LEU A 68 13.66 15.04 8.94
C LEU A 68 12.99 16.06 8.00
N SER A 69 13.48 17.30 7.97
CA SER A 69 13.03 18.31 7.02
C SER A 69 13.42 17.94 5.58
N SER A 70 14.59 17.31 5.39
CA SER A 70 15.11 16.93 4.08
C SER A 70 14.63 15.56 3.58
N ASP A 71 14.56 14.56 4.45
CA ASP A 71 14.26 13.17 4.10
C ASP A 71 13.26 12.54 5.10
N ASN A 72 12.50 11.56 4.63
CA ASN A 72 11.45 10.89 5.40
C ASN A 72 11.35 9.40 5.08
N ASP A 73 12.42 8.79 4.57
CA ASP A 73 12.52 7.33 4.46
C ASP A 73 12.61 6.66 5.85
N LEU A 74 12.26 5.37 5.91
CA LEU A 74 12.26 4.58 7.14
C LEU A 74 13.58 4.66 7.94
N VAL A 75 14.73 4.59 7.24
CA VAL A 75 16.05 4.61 7.89
C VAL A 75 16.26 5.96 8.57
N THR A 76 15.91 7.03 7.86
CA THR A 76 15.91 8.40 8.39
C THR A 76 15.00 8.53 9.62
N CYS A 77 13.75 8.06 9.53
CA CYS A 77 12.81 8.10 10.65
C CYS A 77 13.36 7.37 11.89
N LYS A 78 13.90 6.15 11.73
CA LYS A 78 14.52 5.39 12.84
C LYS A 78 15.69 6.13 13.47
N ASN A 79 16.60 6.65 12.66
CA ASN A 79 17.80 7.36 13.14
C ASN A 79 17.42 8.66 13.89
N VAL A 80 16.44 9.41 13.38
CA VAL A 80 15.94 10.63 14.01
C VAL A 80 15.31 10.32 15.37
N LEU A 81 14.48 9.28 15.47
CA LEU A 81 13.88 8.87 16.74
C LEU A 81 14.92 8.38 17.75
N GLN A 82 15.98 7.73 17.29
CA GLN A 82 17.11 7.35 18.15
C GLN A 82 17.83 8.58 18.72
N GLN A 83 18.08 9.61 17.91
CA GLN A 83 18.67 10.87 18.40
C GLN A 83 17.75 11.58 19.39
N MET A 84 16.44 11.58 19.15
CA MET A 84 15.46 12.14 20.09
C MET A 84 15.41 11.34 21.41
N ASN A 85 15.59 10.02 21.38
CA ASN A 85 15.72 9.23 22.59
C ASN A 85 16.96 9.59 23.41
N SER A 86 18.09 9.89 22.75
CA SER A 86 19.28 10.39 23.44
C SER A 86 19.02 11.73 24.12
N HIS A 87 18.28 12.64 23.48
CA HIS A 87 17.84 13.91 24.07
C HIS A 87 16.92 13.71 25.30
N LEU A 88 15.91 12.83 25.19
CA LEU A 88 15.00 12.52 26.30
C LEU A 88 15.70 11.82 27.49
N ALA A 89 16.86 11.20 27.26
CA ALA A 89 17.66 10.62 28.34
C ALA A 89 18.34 11.71 29.19
N THR A 90 18.72 12.85 28.59
CA THR A 90 19.31 14.00 29.29
C THR A 90 18.28 15.02 29.78
N HIS A 91 17.04 14.94 29.28
CA HIS A 91 15.91 15.81 29.67
C HIS A 91 14.70 15.02 30.21
N PRO A 92 14.79 14.41 31.41
CA PRO A 92 13.72 13.58 31.97
C PRO A 92 12.38 14.29 32.16
N GLU A 93 12.39 15.61 32.36
CA GLU A 93 11.22 16.48 32.49
C GLU A 93 10.43 16.61 31.17
N GLU A 94 11.05 16.30 30.03
CA GLU A 94 10.39 16.30 28.72
C GLU A 94 9.80 14.94 28.35
N LYS A 95 10.01 13.91 29.17
CA LYS A 95 9.49 12.58 28.89
C LYS A 95 7.96 12.60 28.79
N PRO A 96 7.40 11.81 27.86
CA PRO A 96 5.96 11.72 27.70
C PRO A 96 5.32 11.15 28.97
N GLY A 97 4.12 11.63 29.29
CA GLY A 97 3.32 11.07 30.38
C GLY A 97 2.81 9.65 30.08
N GLU A 98 2.15 9.03 31.05
CA GLU A 98 1.54 7.71 30.86
C GLU A 98 0.20 7.78 30.12
N LEU A 99 -0.23 6.64 29.56
CA LEU A 99 -1.59 6.52 29.04
C LEU A 99 -2.62 6.73 30.18
N PRO A 100 -3.65 7.56 29.99
CA PRO A 100 -4.70 7.76 30.98
C PRO A 100 -5.35 6.46 31.48
N ALA A 101 -5.62 6.37 32.79
CA ALA A 101 -6.13 5.16 33.43
C ALA A 101 -7.48 4.68 32.87
N ASN A 102 -8.36 5.61 32.45
CA ASN A 102 -9.62 5.28 31.79
C ASN A 102 -9.40 4.60 30.43
N LEU A 103 -8.42 5.06 29.65
CA LEU A 103 -8.05 4.44 28.38
C LEU A 103 -7.43 3.06 28.63
N LYS A 104 -6.55 2.92 29.63
CA LYS A 104 -5.98 1.61 30.04
C LYS A 104 -7.09 0.59 30.36
N ALA A 105 -8.08 0.99 31.17
CA ALA A 105 -9.19 0.13 31.54
C ALA A 105 -10.04 -0.29 30.33
N MET A 106 -10.33 0.65 29.42
CA MET A 106 -11.09 0.36 28.21
C MET A 106 -10.31 -0.56 27.25
N PHE A 107 -9.02 -0.32 27.04
CA PHE A 107 -8.17 -1.18 26.20
C PHE A 107 -8.06 -2.60 26.76
N LYS A 108 -7.99 -2.75 28.08
CA LYS A 108 -8.04 -4.07 28.73
C LYS A 108 -9.34 -4.80 28.43
N ASN A 109 -10.48 -4.10 28.42
CA ASN A 109 -11.80 -4.70 28.14
C ASN A 109 -11.94 -5.22 26.69
N ILE A 110 -11.18 -4.66 25.75
CA ILE A 110 -11.17 -5.11 24.34
C ILE A 110 -10.04 -6.11 24.03
N GLY A 111 -9.32 -6.56 25.07
CA GLY A 111 -8.33 -7.63 24.94
C GLY A 111 -6.87 -7.19 24.83
N PHE A 112 -6.54 -5.92 25.10
CA PHE A 112 -5.14 -5.54 25.22
C PHE A 112 -4.46 -6.34 26.34
N LYS A 113 -3.26 -6.82 26.02
CA LYS A 113 -2.37 -7.61 26.88
C LYS A 113 -1.10 -6.83 27.20
N ASP A 114 -0.30 -7.33 28.13
CA ASP A 114 0.95 -6.69 28.58
C ASP A 114 1.87 -6.22 27.45
N PRO A 115 2.11 -6.99 26.35
CA PRO A 115 2.92 -6.50 25.24
C PRO A 115 2.38 -5.23 24.57
N HIS A 116 1.06 -5.05 24.53
CA HIS A 116 0.43 -3.85 23.99
C HIS A 116 0.63 -2.66 24.91
N PHE A 117 0.49 -2.85 26.22
CA PHE A 117 0.73 -1.79 27.20
C PHE A 117 2.23 -1.43 27.25
N ASN A 118 3.13 -2.41 27.17
CA ASN A 118 4.57 -2.15 27.07
C ASN A 118 4.90 -1.28 25.84
N GLU A 119 4.26 -1.55 24.69
CA GLU A 119 4.44 -0.73 23.50
C GLU A 119 3.85 0.68 23.69
N VAL A 120 2.63 0.84 24.21
CA VAL A 120 1.95 2.16 24.29
C VAL A 120 2.51 3.04 25.41
N ASP A 121 2.83 2.46 26.57
CA ASP A 121 3.34 3.18 27.75
C ASP A 121 4.86 3.40 27.72
N SER A 122 5.58 2.94 26.67
CA SER A 122 7.02 3.17 26.57
C SER A 122 7.35 4.67 26.69
N PRO A 123 8.25 5.07 27.61
CA PRO A 123 8.63 6.46 27.83
C PRO A 123 9.61 6.99 26.76
N THR A 124 10.08 6.11 25.88
CA THR A 124 10.98 6.43 24.75
C THR A 124 10.37 5.94 23.45
N PHE A 125 10.81 6.51 22.33
CA PHE A 125 10.45 6.05 21.00
C PHE A 125 10.92 4.62 20.77
N THR A 126 10.03 3.76 20.27
CA THR A 126 10.27 2.34 19.99
C THR A 126 10.70 2.14 18.53
N LEU A 127 11.14 0.93 18.18
CA LEU A 127 11.46 0.60 16.79
C LEU A 127 10.22 0.67 15.88
N LEU A 128 9.04 0.35 16.42
CA LEU A 128 7.77 0.40 15.71
C LEU A 128 7.40 1.84 15.30
N ASP A 129 7.75 2.82 16.12
CA ASP A 129 7.48 4.23 15.86
C ASP A 129 8.17 4.74 14.59
N GLY A 130 9.31 4.15 14.19
CA GLY A 130 9.99 4.49 12.94
C GLY A 130 9.13 4.18 11.71
N HIS A 131 8.50 3.01 11.69
CA HIS A 131 7.56 2.59 10.64
C HIS A 131 6.30 3.45 10.64
N TYR A 132 5.76 3.72 11.82
CA TYR A 132 4.57 4.56 11.97
C TYR A 132 4.82 6.01 11.53
N LEU A 133 5.95 6.61 11.91
CA LEU A 133 6.32 7.96 11.52
C LEU A 133 6.49 8.09 10.00
N GLU A 134 7.19 7.13 9.37
CA GLU A 134 7.34 7.09 7.92
C GLU A 134 5.98 7.09 7.21
N GLU A 135 5.06 6.19 7.63
CA GLU A 135 3.71 6.12 7.08
C GLU A 135 2.99 7.47 7.16
N ARG A 136 3.01 8.11 8.33
CA ARG A 136 2.32 9.39 8.55
C ARG A 136 2.91 10.52 7.72
N LEU A 137 4.24 10.59 7.61
CA LEU A 137 4.90 11.60 6.78
C LEU A 137 4.64 11.39 5.29
N MET A 138 4.63 10.15 4.81
CA MET A 138 4.28 9.79 3.45
C MET A 138 2.84 10.21 3.12
N LEU A 139 1.86 9.80 3.94
CA LEU A 139 0.45 10.13 3.73
C LEU A 139 0.17 11.64 3.88
N ARG A 140 0.97 12.35 4.66
CA ARG A 140 0.91 13.81 4.76
C ARG A 140 1.37 14.51 3.48
N GLU A 141 2.36 13.96 2.77
CA GLU A 141 2.70 14.45 1.42
C GLU A 141 1.55 14.23 0.43
N VAL A 142 0.87 13.09 0.52
CA VAL A 142 -0.31 12.80 -0.29
C VAL A 142 -1.47 13.74 0.03
N ALA A 143 -1.80 13.96 1.30
CA ALA A 143 -2.88 14.89 1.69
C ALA A 143 -2.65 16.28 1.09
N ARG A 144 -1.43 16.81 1.18
CA ARG A 144 -1.04 18.09 0.55
C ARG A 144 -1.14 18.08 -0.98
N PHE A 145 -0.86 16.95 -1.62
CA PHE A 145 -1.01 16.80 -3.07
C PHE A 145 -2.48 16.75 -3.52
N LEU A 146 -3.36 16.23 -2.66
CA LEU A 146 -4.80 16.13 -2.93
C LEU A 146 -5.56 17.41 -2.58
N GLU A 147 -5.04 18.22 -1.66
CA GLU A 147 -5.60 19.55 -1.37
C GLU A 147 -5.63 20.42 -2.64
N PRO A 148 -6.72 21.18 -2.87
CA PRO A 148 -6.77 22.16 -3.96
C PRO A 148 -5.63 23.17 -3.79
N PRO A 149 -4.99 23.62 -4.89
CA PRO A 149 -3.98 24.67 -4.80
C PRO A 149 -4.59 25.95 -4.22
N VAL A 150 -3.91 26.56 -3.26
CA VAL A 150 -4.32 27.83 -2.66
C VAL A 150 -3.96 28.96 -3.65
N LEU A 151 -4.92 29.39 -4.46
CA LEU A 151 -4.78 30.53 -5.36
C LEU A 151 -5.41 31.78 -4.71
N GLY A 152 -4.57 32.73 -4.27
CA GLY A 152 -5.00 34.02 -3.72
C GLY A 152 -5.40 34.03 -2.23
N ALA A 153 -5.81 35.20 -1.75
CA ALA A 153 -5.99 35.50 -0.31
C ALA A 153 -7.27 34.92 0.34
N ARG A 154 -8.16 34.24 -0.41
CA ARG A 154 -9.42 33.67 0.10
C ARG A 154 -9.80 32.36 -0.60
N ALA A 155 -8.90 31.37 -0.58
CA ALA A 155 -9.31 30.02 -1.00
C ALA A 155 -10.33 29.48 0.01
N ALA A 156 -11.55 29.17 -0.46
CA ALA A 156 -12.53 28.47 0.36
C ALA A 156 -11.98 27.11 0.75
N ARG A 157 -12.02 26.79 2.04
CA ARG A 157 -11.59 25.48 2.53
C ARG A 157 -12.44 24.40 1.85
N PRO A 158 -11.84 23.33 1.31
CA PRO A 158 -12.61 22.25 0.71
C PRO A 158 -13.53 21.60 1.76
N THR A 159 -14.72 21.18 1.33
CA THR A 159 -15.71 20.53 2.20
C THR A 159 -15.24 19.12 2.59
N ILE A 160 -15.79 18.58 3.67
CA ILE A 160 -15.48 17.22 4.10
C ILE A 160 -15.89 16.21 3.03
N ALA A 161 -17.06 16.38 2.40
CA ALA A 161 -17.51 15.55 1.30
C ALA A 161 -16.50 15.52 0.14
N ALA A 162 -15.96 16.68 -0.26
CA ALA A 162 -15.01 16.79 -1.37
C ALA A 162 -13.66 16.15 -1.03
N ILE A 163 -13.11 16.43 0.17
CA ILE A 163 -11.85 15.84 0.64
C ILE A 163 -11.98 14.32 0.74
N SER A 164 -13.02 13.84 1.43
CA SER A 164 -13.21 12.41 1.64
C SER A 164 -13.42 11.66 0.33
N THR A 165 -14.18 12.22 -0.61
CA THR A 165 -14.35 11.64 -1.96
C THR A 165 -13.03 11.58 -2.72
N THR A 166 -12.23 12.65 -2.67
CA THR A 166 -10.94 12.72 -3.35
C THR A 166 -9.94 11.73 -2.76
N ALA A 167 -9.83 11.71 -1.43
CA ALA A 167 -8.94 10.81 -0.70
C ALA A 167 -9.34 9.34 -0.88
N PHE A 168 -10.63 9.03 -0.81
CA PHE A 168 -11.13 7.68 -1.04
C PHE A 168 -10.84 7.21 -2.47
N SER A 169 -11.10 8.06 -3.45
CA SER A 169 -10.82 7.76 -4.86
C SER A 169 -9.33 7.53 -5.10
N TRP A 170 -8.46 8.33 -4.48
CA TRP A 170 -7.01 8.10 -4.54
C TRP A 170 -6.63 6.75 -3.94
N THR A 171 -7.12 6.40 -2.75
CA THR A 171 -6.82 5.12 -2.10
C THR A 171 -7.21 3.93 -2.97
N VAL A 172 -8.39 3.97 -3.60
CA VAL A 172 -8.89 2.91 -4.49
C VAL A 172 -8.03 2.76 -5.75
N ARG A 173 -7.50 3.87 -6.29
CA ARG A 173 -6.57 3.83 -7.45
C ARG A 173 -5.19 3.31 -7.07
N GLN A 174 -4.70 3.67 -5.88
CA GLN A 174 -3.38 3.23 -5.41
C GLN A 174 -3.35 1.78 -4.94
N ILE A 175 -4.50 1.24 -4.51
CA ILE A 175 -4.64 -0.13 -4.01
C ILE A 175 -5.70 -0.83 -4.84
N ARG A 176 -5.27 -1.55 -5.88
CA ARG A 176 -6.20 -2.39 -6.66
C ARG A 176 -6.77 -3.49 -5.77
N GLN A 177 -8.05 -3.80 -5.92
CA GLN A 177 -8.63 -4.91 -5.20
C GLN A 177 -8.09 -6.22 -5.77
N THR A 178 -7.73 -7.15 -4.88
CA THR A 178 -7.42 -8.53 -5.27
C THR A 178 -8.57 -9.45 -4.90
N GLN A 179 -8.77 -10.49 -5.71
CA GLN A 179 -9.74 -11.56 -5.41
C GLN A 179 -9.23 -12.52 -4.32
N ARG A 180 -7.91 -12.61 -4.15
CA ARG A 180 -7.29 -13.43 -3.12
C ARG A 180 -7.20 -12.62 -1.84
N GLU A 181 -7.54 -13.21 -0.72
CA GLU A 181 -7.23 -12.61 0.59
C GLU A 181 -5.71 -12.57 0.75
N PRO A 182 -5.10 -11.38 0.73
CA PRO A 182 -3.66 -11.27 0.88
C PRO A 182 -3.27 -11.38 2.36
N GLU A 183 -1.97 -11.54 2.62
CA GLU A 183 -1.44 -11.25 3.94
C GLU A 183 -1.76 -9.79 4.29
N ARG A 184 -2.47 -9.60 5.42
CA ARG A 184 -2.90 -8.27 5.85
C ARG A 184 -1.67 -7.45 6.19
N ALA A 185 -1.51 -6.32 5.51
CA ALA A 185 -0.38 -5.44 5.66
C ALA A 185 -0.79 -4.11 6.30
N PRO A 186 0.11 -3.47 7.07
CA PRO A 186 -0.07 -2.09 7.53
C PRO A 186 -0.25 -1.13 6.34
N PRO A 187 -0.85 0.05 6.54
CA PRO A 187 -1.20 0.97 5.45
C PRO A 187 -0.02 1.30 4.51
N ALA A 188 1.17 1.60 5.04
CA ALA A 188 2.34 1.87 4.20
C ALA A 188 2.74 0.68 3.30
N TYR A 189 2.66 -0.55 3.82
CA TYR A 189 3.01 -1.76 3.08
C TYR A 189 1.94 -2.13 2.04
N ALA A 190 0.66 -1.97 2.37
CA ALA A 190 -0.44 -2.15 1.42
C ALA A 190 -0.34 -1.14 0.25
N LEU A 191 0.00 0.13 0.56
CA LEU A 191 0.28 1.15 -0.44
C LEU A 191 1.47 0.77 -1.31
N ARG A 192 2.61 0.39 -0.74
CA ARG A 192 3.79 -0.05 -1.50
C ARG A 192 3.44 -1.18 -2.46
N ARG A 193 2.76 -2.22 -1.96
CA ARG A 193 2.33 -3.38 -2.76
C ARG A 193 1.40 -2.99 -3.91
N GLY A 194 0.56 -1.98 -3.73
CA GLY A 194 -0.30 -1.41 -4.77
C GLY A 194 -1.55 -2.24 -5.11
N TRP A 195 -1.82 -3.25 -4.30
CA TRP A 195 -3.03 -4.06 -4.34
C TRP A 195 -3.30 -4.65 -2.95
N GLY A 196 -4.57 -4.94 -2.67
CA GLY A 196 -4.98 -5.38 -1.35
C GLY A 196 -6.48 -5.66 -1.23
N SER A 197 -6.89 -5.94 -0.01
CA SER A 197 -8.27 -6.16 0.40
C SER A 197 -9.03 -4.85 0.58
N ALA A 198 -10.37 -4.94 0.66
CA ALA A 198 -11.20 -3.81 1.05
C ALA A 198 -10.83 -3.27 2.45
N PHE A 199 -10.34 -4.14 3.34
CA PHE A 199 -9.92 -3.76 4.69
C PHE A 199 -8.67 -2.89 4.66
N GLU A 200 -7.66 -3.27 3.88
CA GLU A 200 -6.44 -2.46 3.72
C GLU A 200 -6.73 -1.11 3.05
N ARG A 201 -7.69 -1.06 2.11
CA ARG A 201 -8.21 0.22 1.58
C ARG A 201 -8.82 1.09 2.69
N CYS A 202 -9.59 0.53 3.62
CA CYS A 202 -10.11 1.30 4.76
C CYS A 202 -8.99 1.88 5.60
N LEU A 203 -8.01 1.06 6.00
CA LEU A 203 -6.93 1.51 6.86
C LEU A 203 -6.11 2.63 6.22
N VAL A 204 -5.78 2.49 4.93
CA VAL A 204 -5.07 3.53 4.18
C VAL A 204 -5.90 4.79 4.04
N PHE A 205 -7.20 4.66 3.79
CA PHE A 205 -8.10 5.80 3.71
C PHE A 205 -8.20 6.54 5.05
N PHE A 206 -8.33 5.84 6.18
CA PHE A 206 -8.32 6.46 7.51
C PHE A 206 -6.99 7.15 7.80
N SER A 207 -5.87 6.45 7.58
CA SER A 207 -4.55 7.04 7.82
C SER A 207 -4.32 8.29 6.97
N LEU A 208 -4.88 8.35 5.75
CA LEU A 208 -4.83 9.53 4.88
C LEU A 208 -5.75 10.66 5.36
N LEU A 209 -6.99 10.35 5.80
CA LEU A 209 -7.92 11.34 6.34
C LEU A 209 -7.33 12.08 7.55
N ASP A 210 -6.62 11.36 8.42
CA ASP A 210 -5.92 11.95 9.58
C ASP A 210 -4.91 13.03 9.18
N GLN A 211 -4.36 12.99 7.96
CA GLN A 211 -3.32 13.93 7.53
C GLN A 211 -3.87 15.21 6.87
N PHE A 212 -5.17 15.27 6.59
CA PHE A 212 -5.78 16.53 6.18
C PHE A 212 -5.87 17.48 7.37
N PHE A 213 -5.66 18.78 7.10
CA PHE A 213 -5.67 19.81 8.12
C PHE A 213 -4.68 19.50 9.25
N PRO A 214 -3.36 19.46 8.96
CA PRO A 214 -2.35 19.11 9.95
C PRO A 214 -2.37 20.08 11.15
N PRO A 215 -1.77 19.69 12.29
CA PRO A 215 -1.76 20.51 13.50
C PRO A 215 -1.25 21.93 13.20
N GLY A 216 -2.01 22.95 13.65
CA GLY A 216 -1.71 24.35 13.40
C GLY A 216 -2.27 24.93 12.08
N ALA A 217 -2.77 24.11 11.14
CA ALA A 217 -3.38 24.58 9.89
C ALA A 217 -4.85 25.03 10.02
N GLY A 218 -5.43 24.92 11.24
CA GLY A 218 -6.81 25.27 11.54
C GLY A 218 -7.81 24.15 11.22
N GLY A 219 -8.64 23.79 12.18
CA GLY A 219 -9.70 22.78 12.08
C GLY A 219 -9.23 21.32 12.25
N ASP A 220 -10.20 20.44 12.45
CA ASP A 220 -9.99 19.03 12.77
C ASP A 220 -9.93 18.17 11.50
N PRO A 221 -9.19 17.05 11.53
CA PRO A 221 -9.24 16.08 10.45
C PRO A 221 -10.65 15.48 10.36
N PRO A 222 -11.07 15.01 9.16
CA PRO A 222 -12.31 14.24 9.02
C PRO A 222 -12.27 13.00 9.92
N ALA A 223 -13.27 12.84 10.79
CA ALA A 223 -13.41 11.65 11.62
C ALA A 223 -14.11 10.55 10.82
N ALA A 224 -13.56 9.34 10.85
CA ALA A 224 -14.06 8.22 10.06
C ALA A 224 -14.05 6.90 10.84
N CYS A 225 -14.91 5.97 10.44
CA CYS A 225 -14.99 4.63 11.00
C CYS A 225 -15.43 3.61 9.95
N MET A 226 -15.32 2.32 10.27
CA MET A 226 -15.99 1.27 9.52
C MET A 226 -17.41 1.06 10.07
N ILE A 227 -18.33 0.66 9.19
CA ILE A 227 -19.65 0.15 9.57
C ILE A 227 -19.68 -1.31 9.15
N PHE A 228 -19.69 -2.23 10.10
CA PHE A 228 -19.88 -3.65 9.83
C PHE A 228 -21.34 -3.94 9.51
N LEU A 229 -21.55 -4.66 8.42
CA LEU A 229 -22.86 -5.06 7.92
C LEU A 229 -23.07 -6.54 8.21
N LYS A 230 -24.30 -6.90 8.55
CA LYS A 230 -24.67 -8.31 8.71
C LYS A 230 -24.58 -9.00 7.35
N THR A 231 -23.80 -10.06 7.23
CA THR A 231 -23.75 -10.88 6.02
C THR A 231 -24.45 -12.22 6.22
N ALA A 232 -24.95 -12.81 5.13
CA ALA A 232 -25.51 -14.17 5.18
C ALA A 232 -24.43 -15.22 5.44
N ASN A 233 -23.19 -14.96 4.99
CA ASN A 233 -22.03 -15.79 5.28
C ASN A 233 -21.20 -15.15 6.42
N PRO A 234 -21.23 -15.69 7.64
CA PRO A 234 -20.52 -15.12 8.79
C PRO A 234 -18.99 -15.09 8.60
N ASN A 235 -18.45 -15.88 7.66
CA ASN A 235 -17.02 -15.90 7.35
C ASN A 235 -16.59 -14.78 6.40
N LEU A 236 -17.54 -14.07 5.77
CA LEU A 236 -17.26 -12.93 4.90
C LEU A 236 -17.65 -11.65 5.62
N ALA A 237 -16.67 -10.96 6.19
CA ALA A 237 -16.88 -9.63 6.76
C ALA A 237 -17.20 -8.63 5.64
N ARG A 238 -18.37 -8.00 5.71
CA ARG A 238 -18.74 -6.87 4.84
C ARG A 238 -18.79 -5.60 5.66
N PHE A 239 -18.14 -4.57 5.16
CA PHE A 239 -18.18 -3.26 5.79
C PHE A 239 -18.22 -2.15 4.76
N TRP A 240 -18.73 -1.02 5.20
CA TRP A 240 -18.56 0.28 4.57
C TRP A 240 -17.61 1.13 5.38
N VAL A 241 -17.17 2.22 4.77
CA VAL A 241 -16.54 3.33 5.47
C VAL A 241 -17.56 4.44 5.64
N ALA A 242 -17.56 5.06 6.82
CA ALA A 242 -18.32 6.24 7.16
C ALA A 242 -17.39 7.39 7.53
N VAL A 243 -17.72 8.61 7.07
CA VAL A 243 -17.02 9.85 7.43
C VAL A 243 -18.01 10.87 7.96
N VAL A 244 -17.71 11.50 9.10
CA VAL A 244 -18.56 12.54 9.68
C VAL A 244 -18.75 13.70 8.72
N ASN A 245 -20.00 14.10 8.47
CA ASN A 245 -20.33 15.20 7.57
C ASN A 245 -19.87 16.57 8.12
N GLU A 246 -20.02 17.64 7.32
CA GLU A 246 -19.60 18.99 7.67
C GLU A 246 -20.31 19.53 8.94
N ALA A 247 -21.56 19.12 9.16
CA ALA A 247 -22.35 19.54 10.30
C ALA A 247 -22.06 18.75 11.59
N GLY A 248 -21.28 17.66 11.52
CA GLY A 248 -20.96 16.83 12.67
C GLY A 248 -22.14 16.03 13.24
N ASN A 249 -23.17 15.79 12.43
CA ASN A 249 -24.43 15.18 12.85
C ASN A 249 -24.92 14.06 11.91
N ASP A 250 -24.10 13.63 10.95
CA ASP A 250 -24.40 12.50 10.06
C ASP A 250 -23.11 11.92 9.47
N LEU A 251 -23.23 10.84 8.71
CA LEU A 251 -22.13 10.07 8.14
C LEU A 251 -22.28 9.91 6.62
N TYR A 252 -21.29 10.38 5.87
CA TYR A 252 -21.10 10.05 4.45
C TYR A 252 -20.63 8.62 4.28
N LEU A 253 -21.22 7.88 3.35
CA LEU A 253 -20.96 6.46 3.15
C LEU A 253 -20.11 6.18 1.90
N PHE A 254 -19.13 5.29 2.06
CA PHE A 254 -18.24 4.82 0.99
C PHE A 254 -18.11 3.31 1.03
N ASP A 255 -18.00 2.70 -0.14
CA ASP A 255 -17.83 1.26 -0.26
C ASP A 255 -16.43 0.89 -0.76
N PRO A 256 -15.52 0.42 0.13
CA PRO A 256 -14.14 0.07 -0.21
C PRO A 256 -14.03 -1.13 -1.17
N MET A 257 -15.07 -1.96 -1.27
CA MET A 257 -15.11 -3.09 -2.21
C MET A 257 -15.59 -2.65 -3.60
N LEU A 258 -16.61 -1.78 -3.69
CA LEU A 258 -16.95 -1.19 -4.99
C LEU A 258 -15.91 -0.16 -5.46
N GLY A 259 -15.19 0.45 -4.52
CA GLY A 259 -14.30 1.56 -4.79
C GLY A 259 -15.06 2.85 -5.15
N LEU A 260 -16.31 2.99 -4.69
CA LEU A 260 -17.17 4.14 -4.95
C LEU A 260 -17.73 4.74 -3.64
N PRO A 261 -17.93 6.07 -3.57
CA PRO A 261 -18.89 6.65 -2.63
C PRO A 261 -20.28 6.05 -2.88
N LEU A 262 -21.06 5.79 -1.83
CA LEU A 262 -22.43 5.33 -2.05
C LEU A 262 -23.24 6.45 -2.71
N PRO A 263 -23.92 6.19 -3.84
CA PRO A 263 -24.60 7.23 -4.61
C PRO A 263 -25.97 7.59 -4.02
N GLY A 264 -26.53 8.71 -4.47
CA GLY A 264 -27.89 9.15 -4.11
C GLY A 264 -27.99 10.18 -3.00
N GLY A 265 -26.85 10.76 -2.60
CA GLY A 265 -26.81 11.98 -1.78
C GLY A 265 -27.14 13.23 -2.60
N GLN A 266 -27.51 14.31 -1.89
CA GLN A 266 -27.84 15.61 -2.50
C GLN A 266 -26.62 16.27 -3.14
N ASP A 267 -26.83 17.02 -4.23
CA ASP A 267 -25.79 17.80 -4.93
C ASP A 267 -24.55 16.98 -5.35
N GLY A 268 -24.73 15.69 -5.64
CA GLY A 268 -23.63 14.80 -6.02
C GLY A 268 -22.71 14.38 -4.87
N LYS A 269 -23.06 14.69 -3.61
CA LYS A 269 -22.34 14.24 -2.42
C LYS A 269 -22.57 12.73 -2.18
N PRO A 270 -21.68 12.08 -1.40
CA PRO A 270 -21.93 10.72 -0.94
C PRO A 270 -23.26 10.63 -0.17
N LEU A 271 -23.92 9.48 -0.25
CA LEU A 271 -25.15 9.18 0.47
C LEU A 271 -24.91 9.28 1.98
N LEU A 272 -25.83 9.96 2.68
CA LEU A 272 -25.80 10.05 4.12
C LEU A 272 -26.46 8.84 4.79
N LEU A 273 -25.99 8.48 5.98
CA LEU A 273 -26.54 7.35 6.73
C LEU A 273 -28.01 7.60 7.13
N THR A 274 -28.38 8.81 7.54
CA THR A 274 -29.80 9.11 7.84
C THR A 274 -30.69 8.96 6.61
N GLU A 275 -30.24 9.46 5.45
CA GLU A 275 -30.95 9.33 4.17
C GLU A 275 -31.13 7.86 3.78
N LEU A 276 -30.10 7.05 3.97
CA LEU A 276 -30.16 5.61 3.70
C LEU A 276 -31.12 4.89 4.65
N ARG A 277 -31.13 5.25 5.93
CA ARG A 277 -32.07 4.67 6.92
C ARG A 277 -33.52 5.04 6.62
N ALA A 278 -33.75 6.25 6.13
CA ALA A 278 -35.09 6.70 5.72
C ALA A 278 -35.57 6.00 4.44
N ASP A 279 -34.68 5.76 3.48
CA ASP A 279 -34.99 5.05 2.24
C ASP A 279 -33.89 4.07 1.81
N PRO A 280 -33.97 2.81 2.27
CA PRO A 280 -33.01 1.77 1.89
C PRO A 280 -32.98 1.45 0.39
N LYS A 281 -34.04 1.82 -0.37
CA LYS A 281 -34.10 1.57 -1.82
C LYS A 281 -33.08 2.41 -2.59
N LYS A 282 -32.52 3.47 -1.99
CA LYS A 282 -31.41 4.24 -2.57
C LYS A 282 -30.20 3.36 -2.92
N LEU A 283 -29.96 2.25 -2.21
CA LEU A 283 -28.88 1.31 -2.55
C LEU A 283 -29.09 0.62 -3.89
N ARG A 284 -30.35 0.45 -4.31
CA ARG A 284 -30.69 -0.22 -5.58
C ARG A 284 -30.32 0.64 -6.79
N LEU A 285 -29.90 1.90 -6.60
CA LEU A 285 -29.23 2.68 -7.65
C LEU A 285 -27.95 2.00 -8.16
N LEU A 286 -27.32 1.17 -7.33
CA LEU A 286 -26.13 0.39 -7.69
C LEU A 286 -26.49 -0.92 -8.42
N ASP A 287 -27.75 -1.33 -8.44
CA ASP A 287 -28.14 -2.56 -9.14
C ASP A 287 -27.96 -2.41 -10.64
N ALA A 288 -27.37 -3.44 -11.23
CA ALA A 288 -27.30 -3.60 -12.65
C ALA A 288 -27.97 -4.91 -13.08
N LYS A 289 -28.46 -4.95 -14.32
CA LYS A 289 -29.06 -6.14 -14.90
C LYS A 289 -28.08 -7.31 -14.78
N ASP A 290 -28.56 -8.43 -14.24
CA ASP A 290 -27.81 -9.67 -13.98
C ASP A 290 -26.63 -9.54 -12.99
N ASN A 291 -26.41 -8.36 -12.40
CA ASN A 291 -25.33 -8.06 -11.46
C ASN A 291 -25.86 -7.14 -10.34
N PRO A 292 -26.75 -7.65 -9.47
CA PRO A 292 -27.29 -6.85 -8.37
C PRO A 292 -26.20 -6.53 -7.35
N TYR A 293 -26.33 -5.38 -6.69
CA TYR A 293 -25.46 -5.00 -5.59
C TYR A 293 -25.67 -5.92 -4.39
N ASP A 294 -24.57 -6.35 -3.78
CA ASP A 294 -24.52 -7.44 -2.79
C ASP A 294 -25.13 -7.07 -1.44
N VAL A 295 -25.16 -5.79 -1.07
CA VAL A 295 -25.73 -5.33 0.20
C VAL A 295 -27.22 -5.04 0.06
N GLN A 296 -28.04 -5.89 0.67
CA GLN A 296 -29.49 -5.78 0.75
C GLN A 296 -29.95 -4.94 1.97
N PRO A 297 -31.19 -4.39 1.94
CA PRO A 297 -31.74 -3.64 3.07
C PRO A 297 -31.70 -4.38 4.41
N GLU A 298 -31.82 -5.71 4.41
CA GLU A 298 -31.81 -6.53 5.62
C GLU A 298 -30.41 -6.60 6.25
N ASN A 299 -29.35 -6.32 5.48
CA ASN A 299 -27.97 -6.25 5.98
C ASN A 299 -27.70 -4.98 6.81
N LEU A 300 -28.63 -4.00 6.77
CA LEU A 300 -28.52 -2.70 7.44
C LEU A 300 -28.89 -2.75 8.93
N SER A 301 -29.23 -3.92 9.48
CA SER A 301 -29.55 -4.06 10.91
C SER A 301 -29.18 -5.46 11.45
N PRO A 302 -28.32 -5.58 12.48
CA PRO A 302 -27.63 -4.50 13.20
C PRO A 302 -26.43 -3.94 12.43
N MET A 303 -26.10 -2.68 12.69
CA MET A 303 -24.85 -2.04 12.26
C MET A 303 -23.95 -1.80 13.47
N THR A 304 -22.67 -2.14 13.34
CA THR A 304 -21.66 -1.85 14.37
C THR A 304 -20.64 -0.86 13.83
N LEU A 305 -20.41 0.23 14.55
CA LEU A 305 -19.40 1.22 14.19
C LEU A 305 -18.07 0.88 14.83
N ILE A 306 -17.02 0.86 14.03
CA ILE A 306 -15.72 0.35 14.42
C ILE A 306 -14.63 1.35 14.03
N MET A 307 -13.85 1.80 15.01
CA MET A 307 -12.62 2.56 14.81
C MET A 307 -11.42 1.64 14.61
N ALA A 308 -10.49 2.05 13.76
CA ALA A 308 -9.33 1.27 13.37
C ALA A 308 -8.00 2.06 13.41
N PRO A 309 -7.69 2.81 14.49
CA PRO A 309 -6.42 3.51 14.63
C PRO A 309 -5.26 2.52 14.86
N SER A 310 -4.02 2.90 14.53
CA SER A 310 -2.81 2.13 14.85
C SER A 310 -2.49 2.21 16.35
N ILE A 311 -1.91 1.16 16.94
CA ILE A 311 -1.47 1.15 18.35
C ILE A 311 -0.53 2.31 18.69
N SER A 312 0.43 2.64 17.82
CA SER A 312 1.37 3.74 18.04
C SER A 312 0.65 5.09 18.19
N SER A 313 -0.53 5.26 17.58
CA SER A 313 -1.29 6.51 17.65
C SER A 313 -1.86 6.83 19.04
N PHE A 314 -1.94 5.83 19.93
CA PHE A 314 -2.36 6.03 21.31
C PHE A 314 -1.23 6.42 22.24
N ALA A 315 0.02 6.27 21.81
CA ALA A 315 1.18 6.47 22.66
C ALA A 315 1.37 7.96 22.98
N PRO A 316 1.49 8.35 24.26
CA PRO A 316 1.75 9.74 24.65
C PRO A 316 3.02 10.32 24.01
N ARG A 317 4.02 9.48 23.72
CA ARG A 317 5.23 9.88 22.98
C ARG A 317 4.94 10.34 21.55
N MET A 318 3.94 9.79 20.87
CA MET A 318 3.54 10.27 19.54
C MET A 318 2.89 11.65 19.62
N LYS A 319 2.16 11.95 20.71
CA LYS A 319 1.65 13.29 20.97
C LYS A 319 2.79 14.29 21.18
N LEU A 320 3.77 13.92 22.00
CA LEU A 320 4.98 14.72 22.22
C LEU A 320 5.72 15.02 20.91
N LEU A 321 5.92 13.99 20.07
CA LEU A 321 6.57 14.15 18.77
C LEU A 321 5.78 15.09 17.85
N GLU A 322 4.46 14.91 17.75
CA GLU A 322 3.57 15.76 16.95
C GLU A 322 3.64 17.24 17.37
N GLU A 323 3.48 17.49 18.67
CA GLU A 323 3.37 18.84 19.23
C GLU A 323 4.73 19.55 19.24
N LYS A 324 5.78 18.87 19.74
CA LYS A 324 7.06 19.50 20.09
C LYS A 324 8.17 19.26 19.07
N TYR A 325 8.37 18.03 18.62
CA TYR A 325 9.63 17.68 17.93
C TYR A 325 9.53 17.64 16.41
N LEU A 326 8.35 17.52 15.81
CA LEU A 326 8.22 17.63 14.34
C LEU A 326 8.52 19.05 13.85
N PRO A 327 9.40 19.23 12.84
CA PRO A 327 9.71 20.54 12.30
C PRO A 327 8.50 21.14 11.57
N ALA A 328 8.42 22.47 11.52
CA ALA A 328 7.25 23.19 10.99
C ALA A 328 6.85 22.75 9.57
N GLY A 329 7.82 22.49 8.69
CA GLY A 329 7.57 22.01 7.31
C GLY A 329 7.05 20.57 7.20
N ARG A 330 7.11 19.80 8.30
CA ARG A 330 6.78 18.36 8.38
C ARG A 330 5.72 18.03 9.42
N LYS A 331 4.94 19.01 9.90
CA LYS A 331 3.80 18.74 10.78
C LYS A 331 2.87 17.69 10.14
N ALA A 332 2.62 16.63 10.90
CA ALA A 332 1.80 15.47 10.56
C ALA A 332 1.04 15.04 11.83
N ARG A 333 -0.13 14.41 11.67
CA ARG A 333 -0.88 13.87 12.82
C ARG A 333 -0.36 12.48 13.15
N LEU A 334 0.14 12.32 14.36
CA LEU A 334 0.67 11.08 14.90
C LEU A 334 -0.20 10.56 16.04
N TYR A 335 -0.81 11.43 16.83
CA TYR A 335 -1.62 11.07 17.99
C TYR A 335 -3.13 11.13 17.68
N VAL A 336 -3.87 10.12 18.16
CA VAL A 336 -5.33 10.08 18.06
C VAL A 336 -5.94 10.39 19.44
N PRO A 337 -6.68 11.51 19.60
CA PRO A 337 -7.44 11.78 20.81
C PRO A 337 -8.69 10.89 20.84
N PHE A 338 -8.51 9.63 21.25
CA PHE A 338 -9.49 8.56 21.07
C PHE A 338 -10.90 8.91 21.55
N GLU A 339 -11.06 9.38 22.79
CA GLU A 339 -12.39 9.67 23.35
C GLU A 339 -13.11 10.79 22.58
N VAL A 340 -12.37 11.82 22.16
CA VAL A 340 -12.92 12.93 21.36
C VAL A 340 -13.40 12.43 20.00
N MET A 341 -12.60 11.59 19.34
CA MET A 341 -12.96 11.00 18.06
C MET A 341 -14.16 10.05 18.18
N LYS A 342 -14.17 9.22 19.22
CA LYS A 342 -15.28 8.32 19.55
C LYS A 342 -16.58 9.09 19.78
N GLU A 343 -16.56 10.13 20.61
CA GLU A 343 -17.73 10.97 20.88
C GLU A 343 -18.26 11.63 19.59
N LYS A 344 -17.36 12.16 18.74
CA LYS A 344 -17.71 12.77 17.46
C LYS A 344 -18.42 11.78 16.53
N LEU A 345 -17.93 10.54 16.44
CA LEU A 345 -18.54 9.49 15.64
C LEU A 345 -19.89 9.04 16.20
N GLU A 346 -19.98 8.80 17.51
CA GLU A 346 -21.26 8.45 18.16
C GLU A 346 -22.30 9.55 17.97
N LYS A 347 -21.92 10.82 18.15
CA LYS A 347 -22.80 11.98 17.92
C LYS A 347 -23.33 12.01 16.49
N ALA A 348 -22.45 11.82 15.50
CA ALA A 348 -22.82 11.82 14.09
C ALA A 348 -23.73 10.65 13.71
N ALA A 349 -23.58 9.50 14.37
CA ALA A 349 -24.35 8.30 14.06
C ALA A 349 -25.72 8.24 14.76
N ARG A 350 -25.88 8.91 15.92
CA ARG A 350 -27.11 8.90 16.74
C ARG A 350 -28.40 9.19 15.96
N PRO A 351 -28.45 10.16 15.03
CA PRO A 351 -29.67 10.44 14.28
C PRO A 351 -30.17 9.25 13.45
N ALA A 352 -29.26 8.40 12.97
CA ALA A 352 -29.59 7.25 12.14
C ALA A 352 -29.74 5.93 12.91
N LEU A 353 -28.99 5.77 14.01
CA LEU A 353 -28.85 4.51 14.75
C LEU A 353 -29.39 4.55 16.19
N GLY A 354 -29.81 5.73 16.67
CA GLY A 354 -30.43 5.93 17.97
C GLY A 354 -29.45 6.27 19.12
N PRO A 355 -29.98 6.58 20.32
CA PRO A 355 -29.18 7.06 21.45
C PRO A 355 -28.24 6.01 22.06
N SER A 356 -28.50 4.72 21.84
CA SER A 356 -27.67 3.60 22.29
C SER A 356 -26.47 3.34 21.37
N THR A 357 -26.27 4.14 20.33
CA THR A 357 -25.13 3.98 19.41
C THR A 357 -23.81 4.00 20.18
N ARG A 358 -22.97 3.01 19.87
CA ARG A 358 -21.62 2.87 20.42
C ARG A 358 -20.64 2.68 19.29
N VAL A 359 -19.46 3.25 19.48
CA VAL A 359 -18.32 3.03 18.59
C VAL A 359 -17.29 2.17 19.35
N GLU A 360 -16.91 1.06 18.75
CA GLU A 360 -15.94 0.11 19.31
C GLU A 360 -14.60 0.22 18.58
N LEU A 361 -13.57 -0.44 19.13
CA LEU A 361 -12.26 -0.57 18.49
C LEU A 361 -12.18 -1.91 17.76
N PHE A 362 -11.38 -1.97 16.69
CA PHE A 362 -11.02 -3.22 16.02
C PHE A 362 -9.62 -3.66 16.43
N PRO A 363 -9.46 -4.61 17.38
CA PRO A 363 -8.13 -5.07 17.78
C PRO A 363 -7.24 -5.50 16.60
N PRO A 364 -7.74 -6.23 15.57
CA PRO A 364 -6.90 -6.59 14.43
C PRO A 364 -6.36 -5.42 13.60
N ALA A 365 -7.04 -4.26 13.59
CA ALA A 365 -6.49 -3.05 12.96
C ALA A 365 -5.48 -2.36 13.86
N VAL A 366 -5.78 -2.28 15.15
CA VAL A 366 -4.92 -1.63 16.15
C VAL A 366 -3.57 -2.32 16.23
N GLU A 367 -3.57 -3.65 16.19
CA GLU A 367 -2.39 -4.48 16.28
C GLU A 367 -1.68 -4.66 14.93
N ILE A 368 -2.20 -4.15 13.81
CA ILE A 368 -1.73 -4.59 12.48
C ILE A 368 -0.23 -4.37 12.27
N LEU A 369 0.30 -3.22 12.71
CA LEU A 369 1.72 -2.89 12.57
C LEU A 369 2.57 -3.78 13.49
N LEU A 370 2.17 -3.88 14.76
CA LEU A 370 2.81 -4.71 15.77
C LEU A 370 2.84 -6.18 15.35
N ALA A 371 1.71 -6.72 14.87
CA ALA A 371 1.55 -8.10 14.47
C ALA A 371 2.13 -8.41 13.08
N PHE A 372 2.59 -7.40 12.33
CA PHE A 372 3.19 -7.58 10.99
C PHE A 372 4.71 -7.70 11.06
N HIS A 373 5.37 -6.87 11.88
CA HIS A 373 6.82 -6.84 12.01
C HIS A 373 7.37 -7.92 12.94
N PRO A 374 8.58 -8.44 12.68
CA PRO A 374 9.27 -9.31 13.63
C PRO A 374 9.81 -8.50 14.83
N GLN A 375 10.31 -9.19 15.85
CA GLN A 375 10.78 -8.58 17.10
C GLN A 375 11.95 -7.60 16.90
N GLU A 376 12.84 -7.88 15.94
CA GLU A 376 13.98 -7.03 15.59
C GLU A 376 13.55 -5.69 14.99
N GLU A 377 12.30 -5.61 14.55
CA GLU A 377 11.65 -4.41 13.99
C GLU A 377 10.61 -3.81 14.96
N GLY A 378 10.61 -4.25 16.22
CA GLY A 378 9.68 -3.78 17.27
C GLY A 378 8.30 -4.41 17.24
N GLY A 379 8.09 -5.45 16.42
CA GLY A 379 6.82 -6.16 16.34
C GLY A 379 6.72 -7.40 17.24
N LEU A 380 5.62 -8.13 17.11
CA LEU A 380 5.31 -9.40 17.77
C LEU A 380 5.11 -10.54 16.77
N ALA A 381 5.22 -10.26 15.47
CA ALA A 381 5.01 -11.28 14.46
C ALA A 381 6.13 -12.32 14.52
N ALA A 382 5.78 -13.57 14.20
CA ALA A 382 6.79 -14.53 13.81
C ALA A 382 7.39 -14.07 12.45
N PRO A 383 8.71 -14.25 12.21
CA PRO A 383 9.38 -13.75 10.99
C PRO A 383 8.69 -14.13 9.67
N GLN A 384 7.94 -15.24 9.67
CA GLN A 384 7.24 -15.78 8.53
C GLN A 384 6.15 -14.85 7.97
N ARG A 385 5.58 -13.92 8.75
CA ARG A 385 4.49 -13.05 8.26
C ARG A 385 5.00 -12.00 7.27
N TYR A 386 6.06 -11.29 7.65
CA TYR A 386 6.74 -10.35 6.75
C TYR A 386 7.31 -11.07 5.53
N GLN A 387 7.88 -12.26 5.74
CA GLN A 387 8.37 -13.10 4.64
C GLN A 387 7.25 -13.51 3.68
N LYS A 388 6.07 -13.90 4.19
CA LYS A 388 4.89 -14.23 3.38
C LYS A 388 4.44 -13.03 2.56
N PHE A 389 4.44 -11.83 3.14
CA PHE A 389 4.18 -10.60 2.40
C PHE A 389 5.17 -10.41 1.25
N GLN A 390 6.47 -10.65 1.45
CA GLN A 390 7.47 -10.56 0.39
C GLN A 390 7.26 -11.62 -0.71
N VAL A 391 6.92 -12.86 -0.34
CA VAL A 391 6.60 -13.94 -1.30
C VAL A 391 5.42 -13.54 -2.19
N GLU A 392 4.40 -12.92 -1.61
CA GLU A 392 3.20 -12.46 -2.33
C GLU A 392 3.50 -11.40 -3.40
N LEU A 393 4.61 -10.67 -3.29
CA LEU A 393 5.03 -9.68 -4.29
C LEU A 393 5.53 -10.34 -5.59
N ILE A 394 5.90 -11.62 -5.54
CA ILE A 394 6.51 -12.34 -6.65
C ILE A 394 5.41 -13.02 -7.48
N PRO A 395 5.21 -12.60 -8.75
CA PRO A 395 4.23 -13.25 -9.61
C PRO A 395 4.63 -14.71 -9.85
N GLN A 396 3.71 -15.64 -9.61
CA GLN A 396 3.97 -17.07 -9.83
C GLN A 396 4.31 -17.39 -11.30
N THR A 397 3.86 -16.55 -12.23
CA THR A 397 4.19 -16.62 -13.66
C THR A 397 5.63 -16.22 -13.97
N ALA A 398 6.36 -15.60 -13.03
CA ALA A 398 7.75 -15.21 -13.21
C ALA A 398 8.73 -16.37 -13.05
N VAL A 399 8.29 -17.54 -12.54
CA VAL A 399 9.16 -18.70 -12.31
C VAL A 399 9.34 -19.52 -13.58
N PRO A 400 10.57 -19.63 -14.11
CA PRO A 400 10.86 -20.53 -15.22
C PRO A 400 10.54 -21.99 -14.85
N PRO A 401 9.85 -22.75 -15.71
CA PRO A 401 9.58 -24.16 -15.48
C PRO A 401 10.82 -25.01 -15.22
N GLN A 402 11.97 -24.63 -15.79
CA GLN A 402 13.27 -25.28 -15.59
C GLN A 402 13.70 -25.20 -14.12
N LEU A 403 13.51 -24.04 -13.49
CA LEU A 403 13.93 -23.78 -12.12
C LEU A 403 13.01 -24.42 -11.09
N ALA A 404 11.76 -24.69 -11.45
CA ALA A 404 10.84 -25.47 -10.60
C ALA A 404 11.30 -26.92 -10.36
N ARG A 405 12.32 -27.39 -11.09
CA ARG A 405 12.91 -28.74 -10.99
C ARG A 405 14.36 -28.73 -10.50
N ALA A 406 14.84 -27.61 -9.93
CA ALA A 406 16.23 -27.54 -9.52
C ALA A 406 16.55 -28.63 -8.46
N PRO A 407 17.71 -29.30 -8.58
CA PRO A 407 17.99 -30.54 -7.83
C PRO A 407 18.42 -30.31 -6.37
N ASN A 408 18.69 -29.07 -5.97
CA ASN A 408 19.18 -28.72 -4.64
C ASN A 408 18.53 -27.43 -4.10
N GLU A 409 18.26 -27.38 -2.80
CA GLU A 409 17.62 -26.25 -2.12
C GLU A 409 18.45 -24.96 -2.18
N HIS A 410 19.78 -25.06 -2.13
CA HIS A 410 20.66 -23.89 -2.25
C HIS A 410 20.60 -23.23 -3.63
N ILE A 411 20.44 -24.04 -4.70
CA ILE A 411 20.23 -23.50 -6.06
C ILE A 411 18.91 -22.73 -6.10
N LEU A 412 17.84 -23.32 -5.57
CA LEU A 412 16.53 -22.69 -5.50
C LEU A 412 16.58 -21.37 -4.71
N GLN A 413 17.31 -21.34 -3.60
CA GLN A 413 17.49 -20.15 -2.78
C GLN A 413 18.22 -19.04 -3.54
N GLN A 414 19.37 -19.33 -4.16
CA GLN A 414 20.15 -18.31 -4.88
C GLN A 414 19.42 -17.79 -6.12
N VAL A 415 18.85 -18.69 -6.92
CA VAL A 415 18.06 -18.31 -8.09
C VAL A 415 16.78 -17.59 -7.68
N GLY A 416 16.13 -18.05 -6.61
CA GLY A 416 14.95 -17.41 -6.05
C GLY A 416 15.25 -15.98 -5.59
N ASN A 417 16.40 -15.72 -4.99
CA ASN A 417 16.85 -14.37 -4.65
C ASN A 417 17.02 -13.49 -5.90
N LEU A 418 17.66 -14.00 -6.96
CA LEU A 418 17.82 -13.27 -8.23
C LEU A 418 16.47 -12.96 -8.89
N LEU A 419 15.54 -13.90 -8.85
CA LEU A 419 14.22 -13.79 -9.46
C LEU A 419 13.28 -12.86 -8.68
N SER A 420 13.32 -12.93 -7.35
CA SER A 420 12.43 -12.18 -6.47
C SER A 420 12.82 -10.71 -6.32
N ARG A 421 14.13 -10.42 -6.35
CA ARG A 421 14.68 -9.10 -6.06
C ARG A 421 14.04 -7.96 -6.87
N PRO A 422 13.85 -8.05 -8.20
CA PRO A 422 13.20 -6.98 -8.96
C PRO A 422 11.77 -6.66 -8.49
N PHE A 423 11.03 -7.65 -7.98
CA PHE A 423 9.69 -7.44 -7.46
C PHE A 423 9.71 -6.87 -6.04
N ILE A 424 10.52 -7.45 -5.16
CA ILE A 424 10.63 -7.02 -3.76
C ILE A 424 11.24 -5.61 -3.66
N ASP A 425 12.38 -5.38 -4.30
CA ASP A 425 13.08 -4.08 -4.26
C ASP A 425 12.17 -2.99 -4.82
N SER A 426 11.46 -3.25 -5.94
CA SER A 426 10.57 -2.24 -6.51
C SER A 426 9.43 -1.77 -5.61
N VAL A 427 9.08 -2.56 -4.60
CA VAL A 427 7.98 -2.29 -3.65
C VAL A 427 8.53 -1.75 -2.34
N LEU A 428 9.63 -2.32 -1.83
CA LEU A 428 10.17 -2.04 -0.50
C LEU A 428 11.39 -1.11 -0.50
N GLY A 429 12.05 -0.93 -1.64
CA GLY A 429 13.21 -0.06 -1.77
C GLY A 429 12.80 1.41 -1.78
N GLY A 430 13.43 2.20 -0.91
CA GLY A 430 13.25 3.65 -0.87
C GLY A 430 13.76 4.33 -2.14
N LYS A 431 13.15 5.46 -2.52
CA LYS A 431 13.53 6.30 -3.65
C LYS A 431 13.42 5.64 -5.04
N LEU A 432 12.85 4.44 -5.10
CA LEU A 432 12.48 3.77 -6.35
C LEU A 432 11.13 4.29 -6.87
N PRO A 433 10.74 3.99 -8.13
CA PRO A 433 9.57 4.62 -8.73
C PRO A 433 8.27 4.44 -7.94
N ARG A 434 8.04 3.28 -7.33
CA ARG A 434 6.84 3.06 -6.52
C ARG A 434 6.83 3.95 -5.27
N ASP A 435 7.98 4.08 -4.61
CA ASP A 435 8.17 4.97 -3.47
C ASP A 435 7.93 6.44 -3.88
N LEU A 436 8.50 6.88 -5.01
CA LEU A 436 8.22 8.20 -5.57
C LEU A 436 6.72 8.42 -5.83
N MET A 437 5.99 7.43 -6.34
CA MET A 437 4.55 7.52 -6.59
C MET A 437 3.73 7.68 -5.31
N ILE A 438 4.03 6.91 -4.25
CA ILE A 438 3.28 6.99 -2.98
C ILE A 438 3.60 8.28 -2.20
N HIS A 439 4.71 8.95 -2.52
CA HIS A 439 5.03 10.32 -2.13
C HIS A 439 4.46 11.40 -3.08
N ALA A 440 3.55 11.02 -3.99
CA ALA A 440 2.94 11.88 -5.01
C ALA A 440 3.94 12.59 -5.97
N ARG A 441 5.14 12.02 -6.16
CA ARG A 441 6.20 12.52 -7.06
C ARG A 441 6.12 11.86 -8.45
N TYR A 442 4.92 11.77 -9.01
CA TYR A 442 4.64 11.06 -10.27
C TYR A 442 5.51 11.50 -11.45
N ALA A 443 5.76 12.81 -11.59
CA ALA A 443 6.60 13.33 -12.66
C ALA A 443 8.06 12.85 -12.58
N LYS A 444 8.57 12.59 -11.37
CA LYS A 444 9.91 12.04 -11.16
C LYS A 444 9.96 10.53 -11.39
N ALA A 445 8.87 9.81 -11.09
CA ALA A 445 8.79 8.36 -11.28
C ALA A 445 8.72 7.95 -12.77
N VAL A 446 8.11 8.77 -13.64
CA VAL A 446 7.87 8.41 -15.05
C VAL A 446 9.16 8.10 -15.83
N PRO A 447 10.21 8.95 -15.82
CA PRO A 447 11.44 8.64 -16.55
C PRO A 447 12.12 7.34 -16.09
N ASP A 448 12.12 7.06 -14.79
CA ASP A 448 12.69 5.84 -14.24
C ASP A 448 11.92 4.59 -14.67
N LEU A 449 10.58 4.65 -14.66
CA LEU A 449 9.73 3.57 -15.14
C LEU A 449 9.89 3.32 -16.64
N VAL A 450 10.04 4.37 -17.45
CA VAL A 450 10.30 4.23 -18.90
C VAL A 450 11.63 3.53 -19.13
N ARG A 451 12.70 3.97 -18.47
CA ARG A 451 14.03 3.36 -18.55
C ARG A 451 13.99 1.88 -18.13
N GLU A 452 13.40 1.56 -16.99
CA GLU A 452 13.26 0.19 -16.51
C GLU A 452 12.48 -0.68 -17.51
N GLY A 453 11.38 -0.14 -18.08
CA GLY A 453 10.59 -0.83 -19.10
C GLY A 453 11.33 -1.05 -20.42
N ASP A 454 12.22 -0.14 -20.82
CA ASP A 454 13.04 -0.27 -22.03
C ASP A 454 14.12 -1.36 -21.84
N GLU A 455 14.80 -1.35 -20.69
CA GLU A 455 15.80 -2.35 -20.31
C GLU A 455 15.20 -3.76 -20.28
N LEU A 456 14.04 -3.93 -19.63
CA LEU A 456 13.35 -5.23 -19.54
C LEU A 456 12.89 -5.74 -20.91
N ARG A 457 12.40 -4.86 -21.79
CA ARG A 457 12.01 -5.25 -23.16
C ARG A 457 13.22 -5.71 -23.98
N GLY A 458 14.38 -5.06 -23.79
CA GLY A 458 15.63 -5.50 -24.40
C GLY A 458 16.04 -6.90 -23.93
N GLN A 459 16.00 -7.14 -22.62
CA GLN A 459 16.34 -8.43 -22.03
C GLN A 459 15.37 -9.55 -22.43
N LEU A 460 14.06 -9.27 -22.46
CA LEU A 460 13.04 -10.21 -22.91
C LEU A 460 13.28 -10.65 -24.35
N ARG A 461 13.50 -9.68 -25.27
CA ARG A 461 13.80 -9.99 -26.67
C ARG A 461 15.09 -10.79 -26.82
N ALA A 462 16.13 -10.48 -26.05
CA ALA A 462 17.37 -11.23 -26.07
C ALA A 462 17.16 -12.69 -25.66
N ALA A 463 16.34 -12.94 -24.63
CA ALA A 463 15.99 -14.30 -24.20
C ALA A 463 15.12 -15.04 -25.23
N GLU A 464 14.14 -14.36 -25.84
CA GLU A 464 13.26 -14.94 -26.87
C GLU A 464 14.02 -15.28 -28.17
N ASN A 465 15.04 -14.51 -28.51
CA ASN A 465 15.85 -14.71 -29.71
C ASN A 465 16.94 -15.79 -29.55
N ASP A 466 17.12 -16.36 -28.36
CA ASP A 466 18.09 -17.44 -28.11
C ASP A 466 17.37 -18.79 -27.88
N PRO A 467 17.10 -19.57 -28.95
CA PRO A 467 16.42 -20.85 -28.82
C PRO A 467 17.25 -21.91 -28.07
N ALA A 468 18.56 -21.71 -27.91
CA ALA A 468 19.45 -22.64 -27.22
C ALA A 468 19.54 -22.38 -25.70
N LEU A 469 19.09 -21.21 -25.23
CA LEU A 469 19.17 -20.78 -23.84
C LEU A 469 18.61 -21.80 -22.85
N GLY A 470 17.41 -22.31 -23.11
CA GLY A 470 16.77 -23.31 -22.24
C GLY A 470 17.57 -24.60 -22.11
N ASN A 471 18.22 -25.05 -23.19
CA ASN A 471 19.06 -26.24 -23.19
C ASN A 471 20.34 -26.04 -22.40
N ARG A 472 21.01 -24.88 -22.55
CA ARG A 472 22.21 -24.55 -21.80
C ARG A 472 21.93 -24.47 -20.30
N VAL A 473 20.82 -23.85 -19.90
CA VAL A 473 20.41 -23.81 -18.48
C VAL A 473 20.07 -25.20 -17.93
N ASN A 474 19.39 -26.05 -18.71
CA ASN A 474 19.11 -27.42 -18.28
C ASN A 474 20.40 -28.25 -18.08
N LEU A 475 21.38 -28.10 -18.98
CA LEU A 475 22.69 -28.73 -18.83
C LEU A 475 23.41 -28.22 -17.59
N TRP A 476 23.36 -26.91 -17.36
CA TRP A 476 23.90 -26.29 -16.16
C TRP A 476 23.23 -26.83 -14.89
N LEU A 477 21.90 -26.94 -14.85
CA LEU A 477 21.15 -27.48 -13.70
C LEU A 477 21.53 -28.95 -13.41
N ALA A 478 21.72 -29.76 -14.44
CA ALA A 478 22.16 -31.15 -14.29
C ALA A 478 23.57 -31.22 -13.67
N ARG A 479 24.51 -30.41 -14.17
CA ARG A 479 25.86 -30.29 -13.59
C ARG A 479 25.80 -29.78 -12.15
N ALA A 480 24.98 -28.77 -11.89
CA ALA A 480 24.79 -28.21 -10.56
C ALA A 480 24.33 -29.27 -9.55
N GLY A 481 23.37 -30.12 -9.92
CA GLY A 481 22.95 -31.24 -9.08
C GLY A 481 24.09 -32.17 -8.69
N GLN A 482 24.98 -32.49 -9.63
CA GLN A 482 26.14 -33.34 -9.37
C GLN A 482 27.16 -32.66 -8.43
N GLU A 483 27.48 -31.38 -8.66
CA GLU A 483 28.46 -30.66 -7.84
C GLU A 483 27.96 -30.44 -6.41
N TYR A 484 26.67 -30.12 -6.21
CA TYR A 484 26.10 -29.98 -4.87
C TYR A 484 26.03 -31.32 -4.13
N GLN A 485 25.68 -32.43 -4.80
CA GLN A 485 25.76 -33.77 -4.21
C GLN A 485 27.21 -34.13 -3.82
N ASN A 486 28.20 -33.72 -4.61
CA ASN A 486 29.61 -33.93 -4.27
C ASN A 486 30.02 -33.12 -3.04
N LEU A 487 29.62 -31.85 -2.97
CA LEU A 487 29.87 -31.01 -1.81
C LEU A 487 29.27 -31.62 -0.54
N GLU A 488 28.01 -32.04 -0.58
CA GLU A 488 27.34 -32.68 0.56
C GLU A 488 28.06 -33.96 1.02
N LYS A 489 28.54 -34.79 0.08
CA LYS A 489 29.34 -35.97 0.40
C LYS A 489 30.65 -35.62 1.12
N VAL A 490 31.37 -34.61 0.63
CA VAL A 490 32.63 -34.14 1.23
C VAL A 490 32.41 -33.50 2.60
N LEU A 491 31.31 -32.76 2.78
CA LEU A 491 30.97 -32.15 4.07
C LEU A 491 30.51 -33.18 5.12
N ASN A 492 29.81 -34.23 4.70
CA ASN A 492 29.31 -35.28 5.58
C ASN A 492 30.35 -36.37 5.89
N ASN A 493 31.45 -36.43 5.15
CA ASN A 493 32.55 -37.36 5.43
C ASN A 493 33.51 -36.75 6.45
N ALA A 494 33.56 -37.35 7.65
CA ALA A 494 34.42 -36.89 8.74
C ALA A 494 35.92 -36.94 8.40
N ASP A 495 36.31 -37.83 7.49
CA ASP A 495 37.70 -38.02 7.06
C ASP A 495 38.13 -37.08 5.93
N SER A 496 37.21 -36.26 5.39
CA SER A 496 37.54 -35.36 4.29
C SER A 496 38.49 -34.24 4.72
N SER A 497 39.56 -34.06 3.94
CA SER A 497 40.60 -33.06 4.22
C SER A 497 40.08 -31.64 3.99
N LEU A 498 40.78 -30.64 4.56
CA LEU A 498 40.47 -29.23 4.30
C LEU A 498 40.60 -28.90 2.81
N GLU A 499 41.61 -29.46 2.15
CA GLU A 499 41.85 -29.29 0.71
C GLU A 499 40.69 -29.85 -0.14
N GLU A 500 40.16 -31.02 0.22
CA GLU A 500 38.99 -31.60 -0.47
C GLU A 500 37.75 -30.72 -0.35
N ARG A 501 37.52 -30.12 0.83
CA ARG A 501 36.43 -29.17 1.07
C ARG A 501 36.60 -27.88 0.28
N GLU A 502 37.82 -27.36 0.20
CA GLU A 502 38.15 -26.18 -0.60
C GLU A 502 37.95 -26.45 -2.10
N ILE A 503 38.42 -27.59 -2.62
CA ILE A 503 38.23 -28.00 -4.01
C ILE A 503 36.74 -28.12 -4.34
N ALA A 504 35.95 -28.76 -3.48
CA ALA A 504 34.50 -28.88 -3.68
C ALA A 504 33.82 -27.49 -3.71
N THR A 505 34.22 -26.58 -2.81
CA THR A 505 33.70 -25.20 -2.77
C THR A 505 34.09 -24.40 -4.01
N GLN A 506 35.32 -24.53 -4.50
CA GLN A 506 35.78 -23.87 -5.72
C GLN A 506 35.04 -24.37 -6.97
N ARG A 507 34.65 -25.65 -7.01
CA ARG A 507 33.81 -26.19 -8.09
C ARG A 507 32.42 -25.56 -8.10
N ILE A 508 31.81 -25.34 -6.94
CA ILE A 508 30.54 -24.62 -6.83
C ILE A 508 30.69 -23.17 -7.32
N PHE A 509 31.76 -22.47 -6.91
CA PHE A 509 32.03 -21.12 -7.40
C PHE A 509 32.18 -21.08 -8.94
N SER A 510 32.94 -22.02 -9.49
CA SER A 510 33.16 -22.13 -10.94
C SER A 510 31.86 -22.45 -11.69
N LEU A 511 31.05 -23.36 -11.16
CA LEU A 511 29.73 -23.68 -11.69
C LEU A 511 28.85 -22.43 -11.82
N TRP A 512 28.76 -21.59 -10.79
CA TRP A 512 27.96 -20.36 -10.85
C TRP A 512 28.52 -19.35 -11.86
N LYS A 513 29.85 -19.20 -11.91
CA LYS A 513 30.51 -18.33 -12.90
C LYS A 513 30.20 -18.79 -14.34
N ASP A 514 30.25 -20.09 -14.61
CA ASP A 514 29.97 -20.66 -15.94
C ASP A 514 28.51 -20.46 -16.36
N GLY A 515 27.57 -20.50 -15.41
CA GLY A 515 26.13 -20.37 -15.68
C GLY A 515 25.58 -18.95 -15.61
N ASP A 516 26.35 -17.98 -15.11
CA ASP A 516 25.86 -16.65 -14.72
C ASP A 516 25.13 -15.92 -15.84
N ALA A 517 25.71 -15.88 -17.04
CA ALA A 517 25.14 -15.18 -18.20
C ALA A 517 23.81 -15.81 -18.66
N ASP A 518 23.77 -17.15 -18.78
CA ASP A 518 22.59 -17.88 -19.23
C ASP A 518 21.47 -17.85 -18.18
N LEU A 519 21.81 -17.98 -16.89
CA LEU A 519 20.84 -17.85 -15.81
C LEU A 519 20.25 -16.45 -15.74
N LYS A 520 21.09 -15.41 -15.82
CA LYS A 520 20.62 -14.02 -15.84
C LYS A 520 19.71 -13.75 -17.03
N LEU A 521 20.06 -14.23 -18.22
CA LEU A 521 19.23 -14.04 -19.41
C LEU A 521 17.89 -14.79 -19.30
N LEU A 522 17.90 -16.03 -18.81
CA LEU A 522 16.67 -16.81 -18.58
C LEU A 522 15.76 -16.13 -17.55
N ILE A 523 16.33 -15.72 -16.41
CA ILE A 523 15.58 -15.02 -15.35
C ILE A 523 15.02 -13.71 -15.91
N ALA A 524 15.84 -12.92 -16.61
CA ALA A 524 15.42 -11.65 -17.20
C ALA A 524 14.26 -11.83 -18.21
N GLY A 525 14.32 -12.86 -19.06
CA GLY A 525 13.22 -13.23 -19.95
C GLY A 525 11.95 -13.61 -19.19
N ALA A 526 12.07 -14.37 -18.10
CA ALA A 526 10.94 -14.82 -17.31
C ALA A 526 10.28 -13.72 -16.47
N ILE A 527 11.07 -12.79 -15.90
CA ILE A 527 10.54 -11.63 -15.19
C ILE A 527 9.99 -10.57 -16.15
N GLY A 528 10.49 -10.51 -17.39
CA GLY A 528 10.22 -9.43 -18.34
C GLY A 528 8.75 -9.14 -18.52
N ARG A 529 7.92 -10.17 -18.72
CA ARG A 529 6.47 -10.00 -18.90
C ARG A 529 5.72 -9.62 -17.60
N PRO A 530 5.83 -10.35 -16.48
CA PRO A 530 5.14 -9.98 -15.25
C PRO A 530 5.61 -8.65 -14.64
N ARG A 531 6.90 -8.30 -14.78
CA ARG A 531 7.40 -6.99 -14.37
C ARG A 531 6.97 -5.88 -15.34
N GLY A 532 6.94 -6.18 -16.64
CA GLY A 532 6.40 -5.28 -17.67
C GLY A 532 4.94 -4.87 -17.40
N ASP A 533 4.08 -5.82 -16.96
CA ASP A 533 2.71 -5.54 -16.52
C ASP A 533 2.69 -4.50 -15.38
N GLN A 534 3.51 -4.71 -14.34
CA GLN A 534 3.61 -3.79 -13.21
C GLN A 534 4.10 -2.39 -13.61
N ILE A 535 5.12 -2.30 -14.47
CA ILE A 535 5.68 -1.03 -14.95
C ILE A 535 4.66 -0.28 -15.81
N ALA A 536 4.04 -0.96 -16.78
CA ALA A 536 3.04 -0.36 -17.65
C ALA A 536 1.83 0.15 -16.86
N TRP A 537 1.39 -0.61 -15.84
CA TRP A 537 0.38 -0.15 -14.89
C TRP A 537 0.84 1.12 -14.15
N MET A 538 2.04 1.12 -13.55
CA MET A 538 2.55 2.25 -12.78
C MET A 538 2.71 3.51 -13.64
N LEU A 539 3.15 3.36 -14.88
CA LEU A 539 3.22 4.45 -15.86
C LEU A 539 1.86 5.04 -16.14
N ALA A 540 0.87 4.21 -16.46
CA ALA A 540 -0.49 4.68 -16.74
C ALA A 540 -1.12 5.35 -15.51
N LEU A 541 -0.89 4.81 -14.31
CA LEU A 541 -1.31 5.44 -13.06
C LEU A 541 -0.63 6.80 -12.82
N CYS A 542 0.68 6.93 -13.06
CA CYS A 542 1.36 8.22 -12.98
C CYS A 542 0.73 9.27 -13.90
N LYS A 543 0.45 8.90 -15.16
CA LYS A 543 -0.16 9.81 -16.13
C LYS A 543 -1.57 10.21 -15.71
N HIS A 544 -2.35 9.27 -15.16
CA HIS A 544 -3.68 9.53 -14.64
C HIS A 544 -3.67 10.47 -13.42
N GLU A 545 -2.77 10.29 -12.45
CA GLU A 545 -2.65 11.19 -11.29
C GLU A 545 -2.16 12.59 -11.69
N LEU A 546 -1.27 12.69 -12.68
CA LEU A 546 -0.86 13.98 -13.26
C LEU A 546 -2.03 14.69 -13.98
N ALA A 547 -2.90 13.94 -14.66
CA ALA A 547 -4.11 14.49 -15.28
C ALA A 547 -5.10 15.00 -14.23
N LEU A 548 -5.33 14.23 -13.16
CA LEU A 548 -6.16 14.66 -12.03
C LEU A 548 -5.58 15.90 -11.32
N GLN A 549 -4.25 15.99 -11.17
CA GLN A 549 -3.61 17.17 -10.61
C GLN A 549 -3.85 18.40 -11.51
N GLN A 550 -3.72 18.25 -12.83
CA GLN A 550 -3.97 19.33 -13.78
C GLN A 550 -5.45 19.74 -13.79
N GLU A 551 -6.37 18.77 -13.70
CA GLU A 551 -7.81 19.02 -13.58
C GLU A 551 -8.12 19.88 -12.34
N ARG A 552 -7.57 19.52 -11.16
CA ARG A 552 -7.77 20.31 -9.94
C ARG A 552 -7.25 21.74 -10.06
N ARG A 553 -6.09 21.93 -10.71
CA ARG A 553 -5.55 23.27 -11.00
C ARG A 553 -6.48 24.05 -11.92
N PHE A 554 -6.92 23.43 -13.01
CA PHE A 554 -7.84 24.02 -13.97
C PHE A 554 -9.16 24.46 -13.31
N LEU A 555 -9.73 23.63 -12.42
CA LEU A 555 -10.96 23.96 -11.69
C LEU A 555 -10.76 25.03 -10.60
N SER A 556 -9.53 25.26 -10.15
CA SER A 556 -9.20 26.30 -9.17
C SER A 556 -8.87 27.66 -9.79
N GLU A 557 -8.58 27.69 -11.10
CA GLU A 557 -8.33 28.94 -11.84
C GLU A 557 -9.63 29.75 -11.99
N SER A 558 -9.51 31.04 -12.35
CA SER A 558 -10.64 31.97 -12.42
C SER A 558 -11.76 31.47 -13.34
N ALA A 559 -12.96 32.08 -13.22
CA ALA A 559 -14.18 31.67 -13.92
C ALA A 559 -14.06 31.57 -15.45
N THR A 560 -12.97 32.03 -16.06
CA THR A 560 -12.69 31.89 -17.49
C THR A 560 -11.24 31.47 -17.71
N PRO A 561 -10.95 30.15 -17.71
CA PRO A 561 -9.61 29.64 -18.00
C PRO A 561 -9.16 30.03 -19.41
N GLY A 562 -7.87 30.36 -19.58
CA GLY A 562 -7.30 30.66 -20.89
C GLY A 562 -7.23 29.42 -21.80
N THR A 563 -7.20 29.63 -23.12
CA THR A 563 -7.12 28.54 -24.12
C THR A 563 -5.96 27.58 -23.87
N GLN A 564 -4.80 28.11 -23.42
CA GLN A 564 -3.64 27.28 -23.08
C GLN A 564 -3.93 26.34 -21.91
N ALA A 565 -4.58 26.81 -20.84
CA ALA A 565 -4.91 25.99 -19.68
C ALA A 565 -5.90 24.86 -20.04
N VAL A 566 -6.87 25.16 -20.92
CA VAL A 566 -7.79 24.16 -21.49
C VAL A 566 -7.01 23.10 -22.26
N GLN A 567 -6.08 23.53 -23.14
CA GLN A 567 -5.30 22.61 -23.96
C GLN A 567 -4.36 21.74 -23.10
N ASP A 568 -3.71 22.31 -22.09
CA ASP A 568 -2.83 21.58 -21.18
C ASP A 568 -3.60 20.53 -20.38
N ARG A 569 -4.79 20.87 -19.86
CA ARG A 569 -5.70 19.92 -19.22
C ARG A 569 -6.03 18.76 -20.16
N LEU A 570 -6.48 19.04 -21.39
CA LEU A 570 -6.86 18.01 -22.36
C LEU A 570 -5.66 17.13 -22.74
N ASN A 571 -4.46 17.71 -22.90
CA ASN A 571 -3.25 16.96 -23.22
C ASN A 571 -2.90 15.95 -22.12
N LYS A 572 -3.02 16.32 -20.84
CA LYS A 572 -2.78 15.36 -19.73
C LYS A 572 -3.78 14.22 -19.72
N TRP A 573 -5.04 14.48 -20.02
CA TRP A 573 -6.04 13.42 -20.13
C TRP A 573 -5.82 12.50 -21.34
N LYS A 574 -5.36 13.04 -22.48
CA LYS A 574 -4.94 12.25 -23.64
C LYS A 574 -3.75 11.34 -23.31
N ASP A 575 -2.75 11.84 -22.60
CA ASP A 575 -1.62 11.04 -22.14
C ASP A 575 -2.08 9.89 -21.24
N ALA A 576 -3.01 10.15 -20.32
CA ALA A 576 -3.58 9.15 -19.42
C ALA A 576 -4.39 8.09 -20.18
N GLU A 577 -5.29 8.50 -21.07
CA GLU A 577 -6.07 7.59 -21.92
C GLU A 577 -5.16 6.69 -22.75
N SER A 578 -4.19 7.28 -23.45
CA SER A 578 -3.29 6.53 -24.34
C SER A 578 -2.43 5.53 -23.56
N SER A 579 -2.02 5.88 -22.34
CA SER A 579 -1.23 4.99 -21.48
C SER A 579 -2.07 3.80 -21.00
N TRP A 580 -3.34 4.03 -20.61
CA TRP A 580 -4.24 2.95 -20.24
C TRP A 580 -4.64 2.07 -21.42
N ARG A 581 -4.87 2.65 -22.60
CA ARG A 581 -5.12 1.91 -23.83
C ARG A 581 -3.96 0.96 -24.13
N ARG A 582 -2.72 1.47 -24.15
CA ARG A 582 -1.52 0.66 -24.39
C ARG A 582 -1.38 -0.46 -23.36
N TYR A 583 -1.62 -0.17 -22.07
CA TYR A 583 -1.62 -1.19 -21.03
C TYR A 583 -2.64 -2.31 -21.30
N LEU A 584 -3.86 -1.95 -21.69
CA LEU A 584 -4.94 -2.91 -21.98
C LEU A 584 -4.74 -3.71 -23.27
N GLU A 585 -3.96 -3.18 -24.22
CA GLU A 585 -3.53 -3.86 -25.45
C GLU A 585 -2.39 -4.85 -25.18
N GLU A 586 -1.40 -4.45 -24.39
CA GLU A 586 -0.21 -5.25 -24.08
C GLU A 586 -0.50 -6.33 -23.01
N PHE A 587 -1.34 -6.01 -22.01
CA PHE A 587 -1.70 -6.87 -20.89
C PHE A 587 -3.23 -7.03 -20.75
N PRO A 588 -3.91 -7.61 -21.75
CA PRO A 588 -5.38 -7.68 -21.76
C PRO A 588 -5.95 -8.51 -20.60
N THR A 589 -5.18 -9.49 -20.11
CA THR A 589 -5.50 -10.33 -18.95
C THR A 589 -4.58 -10.07 -17.76
N GLY A 590 -3.88 -8.94 -17.74
CA GLY A 590 -3.01 -8.54 -16.62
C GLY A 590 -3.81 -8.36 -15.33
N ALA A 591 -3.14 -8.47 -14.19
CA ALA A 591 -3.80 -8.41 -12.88
C ALA A 591 -4.51 -7.06 -12.63
N GLY A 592 -4.09 -5.99 -13.30
CA GLY A 592 -4.73 -4.68 -13.25
C GLY A 592 -5.80 -4.44 -14.32
N SER A 593 -6.00 -5.34 -15.28
CA SER A 593 -6.82 -5.10 -16.48
C SER A 593 -8.23 -4.56 -16.19
N ALA A 594 -8.98 -5.18 -15.27
CA ALA A 594 -10.33 -4.75 -14.91
C ALA A 594 -10.35 -3.31 -14.36
N ASN A 595 -9.40 -2.98 -13.48
CA ASN A 595 -9.29 -1.65 -12.88
C ASN A 595 -8.78 -0.62 -13.92
N ALA A 596 -7.87 -1.00 -14.81
CA ALA A 596 -7.43 -0.16 -15.92
C ALA A 596 -8.57 0.22 -16.86
N GLN A 597 -9.57 -0.66 -17.09
CA GLN A 597 -10.77 -0.30 -17.86
C GLN A 597 -11.59 0.79 -17.16
N VAL A 598 -11.70 0.75 -15.82
CA VAL A 598 -12.36 1.81 -15.05
C VAL A 598 -11.63 3.14 -15.24
N LEU A 599 -10.31 3.16 -15.03
CA LEU A 599 -9.48 4.37 -15.10
C LEU A 599 -9.36 4.95 -16.51
N ARG A 600 -9.33 4.10 -17.54
CA ARG A 600 -9.43 4.55 -18.93
C ARG A 600 -10.78 5.19 -19.23
N GLY A 601 -11.88 4.58 -18.77
CA GLY A 601 -13.21 5.16 -18.93
C GLY A 601 -13.32 6.52 -18.25
N GLN A 602 -12.71 6.70 -17.07
CA GLN A 602 -12.64 8.02 -16.42
C GLN A 602 -11.86 9.05 -17.26
N ALA A 603 -10.75 8.65 -17.87
CA ALA A 603 -10.00 9.52 -18.78
C ALA A 603 -10.83 9.90 -20.02
N LEU A 604 -11.59 8.96 -20.59
CA LEU A 604 -12.50 9.22 -21.71
C LEU A 604 -13.62 10.21 -21.33
N VAL A 605 -14.23 10.05 -20.15
CA VAL A 605 -15.23 11.03 -19.64
C VAL A 605 -14.61 12.41 -19.50
N ALA A 606 -13.39 12.52 -18.97
CA ALA A 606 -12.69 13.80 -18.82
C ALA A 606 -12.37 14.48 -20.18
N LEU A 607 -12.24 13.69 -21.24
CA LEU A 607 -12.09 14.14 -22.64
C LEU A 607 -13.43 14.46 -23.34
N GLY A 608 -14.57 14.20 -22.69
CA GLY A 608 -15.91 14.35 -23.28
C GLY A 608 -16.34 13.16 -24.15
N GLU A 609 -15.60 12.06 -24.16
CA GLU A 609 -15.86 10.85 -24.95
C GLU A 609 -16.81 9.87 -24.22
N ASN A 610 -17.97 10.37 -23.77
CA ASN A 610 -18.89 9.62 -22.90
C ASN A 610 -19.38 8.31 -23.52
N ALA A 611 -19.65 8.27 -24.83
CA ALA A 611 -20.08 7.05 -25.52
C ALA A 611 -19.00 5.96 -25.51
N ALA A 612 -17.74 6.35 -25.66
CA ALA A 612 -16.61 5.41 -25.61
C ALA A 612 -16.38 4.90 -24.17
N ALA A 613 -16.51 5.78 -23.17
CA ALA A 613 -16.45 5.39 -21.77
C ALA A 613 -17.58 4.42 -21.39
N GLU A 614 -18.81 4.69 -21.82
CA GLU A 614 -19.96 3.81 -21.60
C GLU A 614 -19.73 2.43 -22.23
N ALA A 615 -19.35 2.38 -23.51
CA ALA A 615 -19.07 1.13 -24.21
C ALA A 615 -17.98 0.33 -23.50
N LEU A 616 -16.90 1.01 -23.07
CA LEU A 616 -15.82 0.39 -22.33
C LEU A 616 -16.29 -0.17 -20.99
N TRP A 617 -17.10 0.55 -20.21
CA TRP A 617 -17.57 0.05 -18.91
C TRP A 617 -18.60 -1.07 -19.02
N ARG A 618 -19.37 -1.13 -20.11
CA ARG A 618 -20.29 -2.23 -20.41
C ARG A 618 -19.62 -3.50 -20.93
N ASP A 619 -18.37 -3.41 -21.38
CA ASP A 619 -17.60 -4.59 -21.80
C ASP A 619 -17.21 -5.46 -20.59
N LEU A 620 -18.06 -6.45 -20.29
CA LEU A 620 -17.83 -7.43 -19.22
C LEU A 620 -17.16 -8.71 -19.70
N SER A 621 -16.57 -8.73 -20.91
CA SER A 621 -15.96 -9.93 -21.50
C SER A 621 -14.75 -10.44 -20.73
N ARG A 622 -14.09 -9.56 -19.95
CA ARG A 622 -12.89 -9.89 -19.18
C ARG A 622 -13.24 -10.49 -17.80
N PRO A 623 -12.42 -11.43 -17.27
CA PRO A 623 -12.60 -11.92 -15.92
C PRO A 623 -12.50 -10.79 -14.89
N MET A 624 -13.53 -10.60 -14.08
CA MET A 624 -13.57 -9.58 -13.03
C MET A 624 -14.54 -9.98 -11.90
N HIS A 625 -14.35 -9.40 -10.72
CA HIS A 625 -15.17 -9.70 -9.55
C HIS A 625 -16.61 -9.15 -9.73
N PRO A 626 -17.67 -9.78 -9.17
CA PRO A 626 -19.05 -9.28 -9.33
C PRO A 626 -19.24 -7.82 -8.92
N GLN A 627 -18.58 -7.39 -7.86
CA GLN A 627 -18.61 -6.02 -7.36
C GLN A 627 -17.93 -5.04 -8.32
N GLU A 628 -16.88 -5.45 -9.05
CA GLU A 628 -16.28 -4.63 -10.11
C GLU A 628 -17.22 -4.49 -11.31
N LYS A 629 -17.96 -5.56 -11.67
CA LYS A 629 -19.02 -5.50 -12.70
C LYS A 629 -20.11 -4.51 -12.29
N CYS A 630 -20.58 -4.63 -11.06
CA CYS A 630 -21.59 -3.74 -10.46
C CYS A 630 -21.14 -2.27 -10.53
N ALA A 631 -19.93 -1.96 -10.07
CA ALA A 631 -19.38 -0.60 -10.10
C ALA A 631 -19.28 -0.04 -11.53
N ARG A 632 -18.82 -0.83 -12.50
CA ARG A 632 -18.72 -0.40 -13.90
C ARG A 632 -20.06 -0.16 -14.56
N LEU A 633 -21.00 -1.07 -14.37
CA LEU A 633 -22.35 -0.92 -14.93
C LEU A 633 -23.06 0.29 -14.31
N PHE A 634 -22.84 0.55 -13.02
CA PHE A 634 -23.29 1.77 -12.37
C PHE A 634 -22.71 3.01 -13.07
N LEU A 635 -21.38 3.08 -13.24
CA LEU A 635 -20.72 4.20 -13.93
C LEU A 635 -21.21 4.38 -15.38
N ALA A 636 -21.47 3.29 -16.10
CA ALA A 636 -22.04 3.35 -17.45
C ALA A 636 -23.48 3.89 -17.46
N ASN A 637 -24.27 3.59 -16.44
CA ASN A 637 -25.64 4.07 -16.33
C ASN A 637 -25.73 5.53 -15.89
N THR A 638 -24.74 6.03 -15.14
CA THR A 638 -24.72 7.45 -14.72
C THR A 638 -24.39 8.40 -15.87
N LEU A 639 -23.67 7.95 -16.92
CA LEU A 639 -23.39 8.79 -18.10
C LEU A 639 -24.60 9.03 -19.01
N LYS A 640 -25.68 8.23 -18.90
CA LYS A 640 -26.89 8.39 -19.70
C LYS A 640 -27.86 9.45 -19.16
N LYS A 641 -27.68 9.83 -17.90
CA LYS A 641 -28.51 10.80 -17.21
C LYS A 641 -27.86 12.16 -17.33
#